data_AF-A0A9P1G1S4-F1
#
_entry.id   AF-A0A9P1G1S4-F1
#
_cell.length_a   1.000
_cell.length_b   1.000
_cell.length_c   1.000
_cell.angle_alpha   90.00
_cell.angle_beta   90.00
_cell.angle_gamma   90.00
#
_symmetry.space_group_name_H-M   'P 1'
#
loop_
_entity.id
_entity.type
_entity.pdbx_description
1 polymer ?
#
loop_
_entity_poly.entity_id
_entity_poly.type
_entity_poly.pdbx_seq_one_letter_code
_entity_poly.pdbx_strand_id
1 'polypeptide(L)'
;MDTYLIVNAVQLGFTVMAFCEGRLASGTPTWLVGCHTLSLAGAFMYLLMSVWFSMHASITAKSYETRLLTQLVRLPVPSWTQLEGARTYGSTFEKTKTNQMFRVPFVMGTQQQVLGETATSAEEGRGSGEGGEGGQAGSADLWGLEGRGEGIYELDGSIRTNPDELRHLTLIKEVMKYWQSYDGFARVAMSMGTNQLILGLSYYVIGYVLISNKAIMACWLVVLLFMVIATALIRLDMSLTGLEFRAAVVLVSAGPALTAFAAQQWRLHTVKGYELVHLLAPLPYAAEAAWLMLLLYISKVGEQEGGAMLPTGFRSVMYIDVFGWIKRARAKEHSESPISVQVRLPSEIAEEEEAGEEVLGEAVPGKGPAMAAVNYEGCFVKGPKATRPEQLPGASKPAPEHLATKEMFDPTTFVPREKDGQKANHEEDIHPYLKPGLVPWRIFCSATSLLLILWWISGVLILLQASGWSALRVSPLLRDSEEGPQPIEQGAAFLLELESKSSEFEPLLGEQIDTSWPPGALPRRLACAPDGSNVMLAAASRFGLFQAELMQRKSVGANNTSTAFRSAAFNYAPACDALEGEALQDVAVACRGKCALVLHRQGQRLTNCALTQKPTEQTAAMSLSDAWLGEGDAAAGEAQEEVSSLALLENCGKASGEQNCAYAETTSGRLVEMKSGLGGSGRPDWLPTRVLMADTHSTLRRGGDLHILGDRYLGMLGDDGTQLQVFDIQNSGKLLGRWPLPAQKRWTGMCSAGGSLYLLAEEPHAPQLFRFPLPQTLQLVSKSKPMEQAAQKPAAALKLVTVNKTLEAGNMSSSKLVVTGASEHGHGKVPNISYASTIAKPTNTTLEAAVSGGKARKDLRARKHSLSQGILAAH
;
A
#
# COMPACT_ATOMS: atom_id res chain seq x y z
N MET A 1 12.22 15.87 12.97
CA MET A 1 12.16 15.18 11.65
C MET A 1 11.74 13.74 11.86
N ASP A 2 12.45 12.99 12.73
CA ASP A 2 12.17 11.57 13.00
C ASP A 2 10.73 11.27 13.47
N THR A 3 10.11 12.16 14.25
CA THR A 3 8.70 12.00 14.66
C THR A 3 7.75 11.94 13.46
N TYR A 4 7.97 12.77 12.43
CA TYR A 4 7.14 12.75 11.21
C TYR A 4 7.38 11.48 10.42
N LEU A 5 8.61 10.96 10.38
CA LEU A 5 8.94 9.70 9.72
C LEU A 5 8.10 8.55 10.31
N ILE A 6 8.00 8.47 11.64
CA ILE A 6 7.18 7.44 12.32
C ILE A 6 5.70 7.61 11.98
N VAL A 7 5.16 8.83 12.09
CA VAL A 7 3.73 9.10 11.80
C VAL A 7 3.41 8.79 10.33
N ASN A 8 4.25 9.22 9.39
CA ASN A 8 4.09 8.95 7.98
C ASN A 8 4.17 7.46 7.65
N ALA A 9 5.08 6.71 8.29
CA ALA A 9 5.18 5.27 8.09
C ALA A 9 3.90 4.54 8.55
N VAL A 10 3.32 4.97 9.68
CA VAL A 10 2.04 4.43 10.16
C VAL A 10 0.89 4.77 9.20
N GLN A 11 0.80 6.02 8.75
CA GLN A 11 -0.21 6.43 7.77
C GLN A 11 -0.05 5.69 6.42
N LEU A 12 1.19 5.47 6.00
CA LEU A 12 1.51 4.69 4.80
C LEU A 12 1.05 3.24 4.95
N GLY A 13 1.25 2.65 6.14
CA GLY A 13 0.71 1.34 6.49
C GLY A 13 -0.82 1.26 6.39
N PHE A 14 -1.54 2.26 6.90
CA PHE A 14 -3.00 2.34 6.72
C PHE A 14 -3.39 2.48 5.25
N THR A 15 -2.63 3.23 4.46
CA THR A 15 -2.87 3.39 3.02
C THR A 15 -2.69 2.07 2.27
N VAL A 16 -1.63 1.31 2.59
CA VAL A 16 -1.38 -0.02 1.99
C VAL A 16 -2.48 -1.01 2.39
N MET A 17 -2.86 -1.04 3.67
CA MET A 17 -3.97 -1.89 4.15
C MET A 17 -5.29 -1.55 3.44
N ALA A 18 -5.60 -0.26 3.26
CA ALA A 18 -6.76 0.17 2.49
C ALA A 18 -6.69 -0.26 1.01
N PHE A 19 -5.50 -0.27 0.40
CA PHE A 19 -5.30 -0.78 -0.96
C PHE A 19 -5.52 -2.30 -1.08
N CYS A 20 -4.98 -3.07 -0.14
CA CYS A 20 -5.00 -4.53 -0.22
C CYS A 20 -6.32 -5.12 0.27
N GLU A 21 -6.79 -4.68 1.44
CA GLU A 21 -7.96 -5.25 2.12
C GLU A 21 -9.23 -4.42 1.92
N GLY A 22 -9.09 -3.12 1.66
CA GLY A 22 -10.20 -2.15 1.50
C GLY A 22 -10.96 -2.29 0.18
N ARG A 23 -11.20 -3.52 -0.29
CA ARG A 23 -11.98 -3.76 -1.51
C ARG A 23 -13.42 -3.29 -1.31
N LEU A 24 -13.87 -2.44 -2.23
CA LEU A 24 -15.26 -2.04 -2.34
C LEU A 24 -16.11 -3.27 -2.76
N ALA A 25 -17.37 -3.32 -2.33
CA ALA A 25 -18.24 -4.46 -2.59
C ALA A 25 -18.50 -4.66 -4.10
N SER A 26 -18.73 -5.92 -4.50
CA SER A 26 -19.19 -6.24 -5.85
C SER A 26 -20.49 -5.47 -6.15
N GLY A 27 -20.52 -4.77 -7.29
CA GLY A 27 -21.61 -3.87 -7.66
C GLY A 27 -21.34 -2.37 -7.42
N THR A 28 -20.20 -2.01 -6.82
CA THR A 28 -19.79 -0.60 -6.75
C THR A 28 -19.45 -0.07 -8.15
N PRO A 29 -19.99 1.09 -8.58
CA PRO A 29 -19.72 1.59 -9.94
C PRO A 29 -18.25 1.91 -10.14
N THR A 30 -17.74 1.65 -11.34
CA THR A 30 -16.30 1.77 -11.68
C THR A 30 -15.74 3.18 -11.49
N TRP A 31 -16.54 4.22 -11.74
CA TRP A 31 -16.12 5.61 -11.50
C TRP A 31 -15.89 5.89 -10.00
N LEU A 32 -16.67 5.30 -9.10
CA LEU A 32 -16.47 5.46 -7.67
C LEU A 32 -15.20 4.73 -7.21
N VAL A 33 -14.97 3.53 -7.73
CA VAL A 33 -13.74 2.77 -7.51
C VAL A 33 -12.53 3.57 -8.00
N GLY A 34 -12.63 4.22 -9.17
CA GLY A 34 -11.57 5.05 -9.71
C GLY A 34 -11.21 6.24 -8.81
N CYS A 35 -12.21 6.98 -8.29
CA CYS A 35 -11.97 8.06 -7.32
C CYS A 35 -11.25 7.55 -6.06
N HIS A 36 -11.74 6.45 -5.48
CA HIS A 36 -11.14 5.84 -4.29
C HIS A 36 -9.68 5.44 -4.52
N THR A 37 -9.41 4.71 -5.59
CA THR A 37 -8.08 4.20 -5.93
C THR A 37 -7.09 5.34 -6.25
N LEU A 38 -7.51 6.38 -6.98
CA LEU A 38 -6.64 7.53 -7.28
C LEU A 38 -6.32 8.35 -6.04
N SER A 39 -7.28 8.54 -5.12
CA SER A 39 -7.02 9.23 -3.85
C SER A 39 -6.06 8.44 -2.96
N LEU A 40 -6.23 7.11 -2.85
CA LEU A 40 -5.27 6.27 -2.13
C LEU A 40 -3.90 6.26 -2.78
N ALA A 41 -3.81 6.21 -4.12
CA ALA A 41 -2.55 6.29 -4.85
C ALA A 41 -1.84 7.63 -4.60
N GLY A 42 -2.60 8.73 -4.60
CA GLY A 42 -2.11 10.06 -4.23
C GLY A 42 -1.60 10.10 -2.79
N ALA A 43 -2.37 9.56 -1.84
CA ALA A 43 -1.96 9.45 -0.44
C ALA A 43 -0.65 8.67 -0.29
N PHE A 44 -0.55 7.50 -0.91
CA PHE A 44 0.64 6.66 -0.90
C PHE A 44 1.86 7.42 -1.45
N MET A 45 1.71 8.06 -2.61
CA MET A 45 2.79 8.82 -3.26
C MET A 45 3.28 9.97 -2.37
N TYR A 46 2.36 10.77 -1.80
CA TYR A 46 2.72 11.90 -0.94
C TYR A 46 3.34 11.46 0.39
N LEU A 47 2.82 10.43 1.04
CA LEU A 47 3.37 9.91 2.30
C LEU A 47 4.77 9.29 2.09
N LEU A 48 4.96 8.55 0.99
CA LEU A 48 6.27 8.01 0.63
C LEU A 48 7.30 9.12 0.35
N MET A 49 6.90 10.15 -0.41
CA MET A 49 7.76 11.33 -0.62
C MET A 49 8.08 12.04 0.70
N SER A 50 7.12 12.13 1.62
CA SER A 50 7.35 12.75 2.94
C SER A 50 8.37 11.97 3.76
N VAL A 51 8.28 10.64 3.82
CA VAL A 51 9.28 9.78 4.46
C VAL A 51 10.66 9.99 3.84
N TRP A 52 10.71 9.99 2.50
CA TRP A 52 11.97 10.15 1.76
C TRP A 52 12.64 11.52 2.01
N PHE A 53 11.88 12.61 1.92
CA PHE A 53 12.39 13.95 2.21
C PHE A 53 12.78 14.12 3.68
N SER A 54 12.03 13.55 4.63
CA SER A 54 12.38 13.58 6.05
C SER A 54 13.69 12.84 6.33
N MET A 55 13.92 11.70 5.66
CA MET A 55 15.17 10.94 5.77
C MET A 55 16.35 11.75 5.25
N HIS A 56 16.22 12.37 4.08
CA HIS A 56 17.27 13.25 3.53
C HIS A 56 17.54 14.46 4.42
N ALA A 57 16.50 15.11 4.94
CA ALA A 57 16.64 16.23 5.86
C ALA A 57 17.39 15.84 7.14
N SER A 58 17.07 14.67 7.71
CA SER A 58 17.73 14.17 8.94
C SER A 58 19.21 13.84 8.71
N ILE A 59 19.52 13.11 7.63
CA ILE A 59 20.90 12.74 7.27
C ILE A 59 21.75 13.99 7.00
N THR A 60 21.22 14.93 6.20
CA THR A 60 21.94 16.16 5.86
C THR A 60 22.15 17.03 7.10
N ALA A 61 21.12 17.24 7.92
CA ALA A 61 21.23 17.97 9.17
C ALA A 61 22.31 17.38 10.11
N LYS A 62 22.31 16.05 10.31
CA LYS A 62 23.30 15.36 11.17
C LYS A 62 24.72 15.42 10.62
N SER A 63 24.86 15.33 9.30
CA SER A 63 26.17 15.43 8.62
C SER A 63 26.76 16.83 8.79
N TYR A 64 25.95 17.86 8.57
CA TYR A 64 26.40 19.24 8.76
C TYR A 64 26.58 19.61 10.24
N GLU A 65 25.76 19.09 11.16
CA GLU A 65 25.95 19.25 12.61
C GLU A 65 27.31 18.69 13.04
N THR A 66 27.63 17.46 12.63
CA THR A 66 28.92 16.81 12.92
C THR A 66 30.07 17.62 12.33
N ARG A 67 29.91 18.12 11.11
CA ARG A 67 30.92 18.95 10.45
C ARG A 67 31.14 20.29 11.15
N LEU A 68 30.04 20.95 11.54
CA LEU A 68 30.09 22.17 12.35
C LEU A 68 30.86 21.89 13.63
N LEU A 69 30.52 20.84 14.40
CA LEU A 69 31.18 20.53 15.67
C LEU A 69 32.64 20.08 15.55
N THR A 70 33.04 19.45 14.43
CA THR A 70 34.39 18.88 14.29
C THR A 70 35.37 19.79 13.56
N GLN A 71 34.90 20.55 12.57
CA GLN A 71 35.77 21.32 11.66
C GLN A 71 35.70 22.82 11.90
N LEU A 72 34.52 23.36 12.25
CA LEU A 72 34.26 24.81 12.24
C LEU A 72 34.14 25.39 13.64
N VAL A 73 33.33 24.75 14.47
CA VAL A 73 33.11 25.05 15.89
C VAL A 73 34.10 24.22 16.69
N ARG A 74 35.39 24.50 16.53
CA ARG A 74 36.32 24.20 17.62
C ARG A 74 35.98 25.16 18.76
N LEU A 75 36.16 24.73 20.01
CA LEU A 75 36.19 25.70 21.13
C LEU A 75 37.05 26.86 20.65
N PRO A 76 36.55 28.12 20.64
CA PRO A 76 37.38 29.24 20.28
C PRO A 76 38.55 29.19 21.25
N VAL A 77 39.72 28.74 20.78
CA VAL A 77 40.94 28.92 21.52
C VAL A 77 41.11 30.43 21.43
N PRO A 78 40.87 31.15 22.54
CA PRO A 78 40.85 32.60 22.47
C PRO A 78 42.18 33.02 21.86
N SER A 79 42.11 33.88 20.84
CA SER A 79 43.33 34.44 20.27
C SER A 79 44.12 35.10 21.39
N TRP A 80 45.44 35.22 21.22
CA TRP A 80 46.25 35.89 22.23
C TRP A 80 45.70 37.30 22.54
N THR A 81 45.19 37.99 21.52
CA THR A 81 44.50 39.28 21.65
C THR A 81 43.20 39.21 22.45
N GLN A 82 42.39 38.16 22.29
CA GLN A 82 41.18 37.94 23.08
C GLN A 82 41.50 37.57 24.54
N LEU A 83 42.54 36.76 24.76
CA LEU A 83 43.06 36.46 26.10
C LEU A 83 43.57 37.71 26.81
N GLU A 84 44.35 38.53 26.12
CA GLU A 84 44.82 39.81 26.65
C GLU A 84 43.66 40.77 26.88
N GLY A 85 42.71 40.86 25.96
CA GLY A 85 41.49 41.66 26.13
C GLY A 85 40.67 41.24 27.34
N ALA A 86 40.48 39.93 27.52
CA ALA A 86 39.82 39.37 28.70
C ALA A 86 40.60 39.63 29.99
N ARG A 87 41.95 39.54 29.94
CA ARG A 87 42.83 39.90 31.06
C ARG A 87 42.68 41.37 31.42
N THR A 88 42.66 42.24 30.41
CA THR A 88 42.53 43.70 30.56
C THR A 88 41.15 44.06 31.11
N TYR A 89 40.11 43.40 30.61
CA TYR A 89 38.75 43.51 31.12
C TYR A 89 38.67 43.06 32.58
N GLY A 90 39.28 41.91 32.92
CA GLY A 90 39.38 41.42 34.30
C GLY A 90 40.12 42.38 35.22
N SER A 91 41.27 42.91 34.79
CA SER A 91 42.04 43.95 35.48
C SER A 91 41.20 45.21 35.72
N THR A 92 40.42 45.63 34.74
CA THR A 92 39.50 46.78 34.85
C THR A 92 38.37 46.48 35.83
N PHE A 93 37.83 45.27 35.81
CA PHE A 93 36.81 44.81 36.76
C PHE A 93 37.34 44.77 38.21
N GLU A 94 38.56 44.29 38.42
CA GLU A 94 39.22 44.29 39.74
C GLU A 94 39.47 45.70 40.30
N LYS A 95 39.68 46.69 39.43
CA LYS A 95 39.83 48.12 39.80
C LYS A 95 38.50 48.81 40.07
N THR A 96 37.38 48.15 39.78
CA THR A 96 36.06 48.74 39.95
C THR A 96 35.82 48.91 41.46
N LYS A 97 35.48 50.12 41.92
CA LYS A 97 35.34 50.45 43.36
C LYS A 97 34.52 49.38 44.08
N THR A 98 34.90 48.99 45.30
CA THR A 98 34.24 47.95 46.12
C THR A 98 32.72 48.14 46.23
N ASN A 99 32.22 49.37 46.22
CA ASN A 99 30.78 49.68 46.19
C ASN A 99 30.05 49.24 44.90
N GLN A 100 30.78 49.08 43.80
CA GLN A 100 30.25 48.55 42.53
C GLN A 100 30.43 47.02 42.41
N MET A 101 31.39 46.41 43.14
CA MET A 101 31.55 44.95 43.20
C MET A 101 30.42 44.25 43.98
N PHE A 102 29.87 44.90 45.02
CA PHE A 102 28.75 44.36 45.82
C PHE A 102 27.37 44.79 45.29
N ARG A 103 27.14 44.71 43.97
CA ARG A 103 25.83 45.00 43.40
C ARG A 103 24.90 43.79 43.49
N VAL A 104 23.75 43.98 44.12
CA VAL A 104 22.65 43.01 44.11
C VAL A 104 21.87 43.19 42.79
N PRO A 105 21.82 42.20 41.88
CA PRO A 105 21.35 42.35 40.49
C PRO A 105 19.91 42.86 40.31
N PHE A 106 19.12 42.95 41.37
CA PHE A 106 17.71 43.35 41.32
C PHE A 106 17.39 44.63 42.11
N VAL A 107 18.32 45.13 42.94
CA VAL A 107 18.05 46.28 43.83
C VAL A 107 18.64 47.59 43.29
N MET A 108 19.70 47.52 42.48
CA MET A 108 20.48 48.70 42.05
C MET A 108 20.24 49.17 40.60
N GLY A 109 19.13 48.78 39.97
CA GLY A 109 18.75 49.26 38.63
C GLY A 109 19.52 48.61 37.48
N THR A 110 19.05 48.86 36.24
CA THR A 110 19.65 48.30 35.02
C THR A 110 21.00 48.97 34.71
N GLN A 111 21.97 48.15 34.32
CA GLN A 111 23.37 48.56 34.07
C GLN A 111 23.52 49.75 33.10
N GLN A 112 22.56 49.94 32.19
CA GLN A 112 22.51 51.06 31.23
C GLN A 112 22.36 52.43 31.88
N GLN A 113 21.62 52.53 32.99
CA GLN A 113 21.37 53.82 33.62
C GLN A 113 22.62 54.36 34.33
N VAL A 114 23.44 53.45 34.87
CA VAL A 114 24.67 53.82 35.60
C VAL A 114 25.84 54.10 34.65
N LEU A 115 25.93 53.41 33.51
CA LEU A 115 26.92 53.74 32.48
C LEU A 115 26.66 55.13 31.88
N GLY A 116 25.39 55.50 31.72
CA GLY A 116 24.98 56.83 31.25
C GLY A 116 25.38 57.98 32.19
N GLU A 117 25.31 57.77 33.52
CA GLU A 117 25.72 58.77 34.52
C GLU A 117 27.25 58.97 34.59
N THR A 118 28.03 57.90 34.37
CA THR A 118 29.51 58.02 34.31
C THR A 118 30.00 58.69 33.04
N ALA A 119 29.32 58.51 31.90
CA ALA A 119 29.69 59.17 30.64
C ALA A 119 29.39 60.67 30.68
N THR A 120 28.26 61.07 31.27
CA THR A 120 27.89 62.49 31.43
C THR A 120 28.77 63.22 32.44
N SER A 121 29.25 62.54 33.49
CA SER A 121 30.17 63.14 34.47
C SER A 121 31.60 63.34 33.93
N ALA A 122 31.98 62.66 32.84
CA ALA A 122 33.32 62.75 32.25
C ALA A 122 33.47 63.94 31.27
N GLU A 123 32.39 64.44 30.69
CA GLU A 123 32.43 65.58 29.76
C GLU A 123 32.34 66.95 30.46
N GLU A 124 31.72 67.05 31.64
CA GLU A 124 31.59 68.34 32.37
C GLU A 124 32.89 68.80 33.06
N GLY A 125 33.95 68.00 33.06
CA GLY A 125 35.26 68.35 33.66
C GLY A 125 36.25 69.05 32.72
N ARG A 126 35.93 69.25 31.44
CA ARG A 126 36.86 69.81 30.43
C ARG A 126 36.87 71.35 30.43
N GLY A 127 36.98 71.95 31.62
CA GLY A 127 37.20 73.38 31.81
C GLY A 127 38.69 73.72 31.79
N SER A 128 39.12 74.37 30.70
CA SER A 128 40.31 75.23 30.52
C SER A 128 41.40 75.15 31.61
N GLY A 129 42.40 74.30 31.37
CA GLY A 129 43.64 74.25 32.14
C GLY A 129 44.80 73.86 31.22
N GLU A 130 45.35 74.86 30.53
CA GLU A 130 46.60 74.76 29.77
C GLU A 130 47.78 74.54 30.74
N GLY A 131 48.62 73.55 30.45
CA GLY A 131 49.97 73.45 31.02
C GLY A 131 50.09 72.53 32.23
N GLY A 132 50.11 71.22 32.00
CA GLY A 132 50.53 70.25 33.00
C GLY A 132 50.75 68.88 32.40
N GLU A 133 52.00 68.57 32.04
CA GLU A 133 52.52 67.19 31.98
C GLU A 133 52.40 66.57 33.38
N GLY A 134 51.19 66.14 33.72
CA GLY A 134 50.83 65.73 35.07
C GLY A 134 50.10 64.41 35.04
N GLY A 135 50.88 63.33 35.05
CA GLY A 135 50.48 62.00 35.51
C GLY A 135 49.26 61.40 34.84
N GLN A 136 49.48 60.56 33.81
CA GLN A 136 48.57 59.46 33.51
C GLN A 136 48.25 58.74 34.82
N ALA A 137 47.08 59.02 35.40
CA ALA A 137 46.58 58.36 36.59
C ALA A 137 46.61 56.86 36.29
N GLY A 138 47.45 56.16 37.06
CA GLY A 138 48.02 54.88 36.72
C GLY A 138 47.03 53.91 36.09
N SER A 139 47.18 53.69 34.78
CA SER A 139 46.86 52.38 34.24
C SER A 139 47.64 51.39 35.10
N ALA A 140 46.96 50.60 35.94
CA ALA A 140 47.64 49.68 36.86
C ALA A 140 48.41 48.55 36.12
N ASP A 141 48.37 48.58 34.80
CA ASP A 141 49.33 47.89 33.98
C ASP A 141 50.68 48.63 34.00
N LEU A 142 51.49 48.26 35.00
CA LEU A 142 52.87 48.72 35.20
C LEU A 142 53.78 48.55 33.96
N TRP A 143 53.36 47.75 32.97
CA TRP A 143 54.14 47.41 31.79
C TRP A 143 53.63 48.06 30.50
N GLY A 144 52.48 48.73 30.48
CA GLY A 144 51.87 49.27 29.25
C GLY A 144 51.46 48.21 28.22
N LEU A 145 51.28 46.97 28.66
CA LEU A 145 50.87 45.78 27.91
C LEU A 145 49.34 45.54 27.88
N GLU A 146 48.51 46.42 28.44
CA GLU A 146 47.04 46.33 28.41
C GLU A 146 46.46 47.32 27.39
N GLY A 147 45.82 46.79 26.33
CA GLY A 147 45.12 47.59 25.32
C GLY A 147 43.63 47.76 25.67
N ARG A 148 42.98 48.84 25.22
CA ARG A 148 41.52 48.98 25.37
C ARG A 148 40.82 47.85 24.62
N GLY A 149 40.00 47.06 25.32
CA GLY A 149 39.23 45.96 24.74
C GLY A 149 38.12 46.39 23.77
N GLU A 150 38.03 47.68 23.43
CA GLU A 150 36.99 48.32 22.61
C GLU A 150 36.95 47.82 21.14
N GLY A 151 37.95 47.03 20.70
CA GLY A 151 37.98 46.43 19.36
C GLY A 151 37.72 44.92 19.31
N ILE A 152 37.45 44.28 20.43
CA ILE A 152 37.23 42.83 20.46
C ILE A 152 35.74 42.56 20.35
N TYR A 153 35.29 42.04 19.20
CA TYR A 153 33.88 41.81 18.91
C TYR A 153 33.13 41.01 20.00
N GLU A 154 33.85 40.16 20.75
CA GLU A 154 33.31 39.29 21.81
C GLU A 154 33.08 40.01 23.15
N LEU A 155 33.74 41.15 23.35
CA LEU A 155 33.75 41.93 24.59
C LEU A 155 33.11 43.30 24.41
N ASP A 156 33.05 43.80 23.18
CA ASP A 156 32.32 45.00 22.83
C ASP A 156 30.82 44.74 23.05
N GLY A 157 30.18 45.59 23.86
CA GLY A 157 28.76 45.47 24.21
C GLY A 157 27.81 45.51 23.01
N SER A 158 28.34 45.75 21.80
CA SER A 158 27.68 45.65 20.50
C SER A 158 27.11 44.25 20.19
N ILE A 159 27.54 43.18 20.88
CA ILE A 159 26.81 41.89 20.86
C ILE A 159 25.33 42.06 21.22
N ARG A 160 24.97 43.10 21.99
CA ARG A 160 23.58 43.38 22.37
C ARG A 160 22.73 43.98 21.26
N THR A 161 23.30 44.59 20.21
CA THR A 161 22.51 45.36 19.25
C THR A 161 21.87 44.49 18.17
N ASN A 162 22.56 43.47 17.63
CA ASN A 162 22.00 42.54 16.63
C ASN A 162 22.50 41.10 16.83
N PRO A 163 21.75 40.21 17.50
CA PRO A 163 22.15 38.81 17.63
C PRO A 163 22.27 38.11 16.27
N ASP A 164 21.59 38.60 15.23
CA ASP A 164 21.61 38.01 13.89
C ASP A 164 22.96 38.05 13.17
N GLU A 165 23.86 38.94 13.57
CA GLU A 165 25.19 39.11 12.96
C GLU A 165 26.25 38.23 13.62
N LEU A 166 25.88 37.50 14.69
CA LEU A 166 26.80 36.60 15.37
C LEU A 166 27.30 35.52 14.39
N ARG A 167 28.63 35.42 14.27
CA ARG A 167 29.30 34.53 13.31
C ARG A 167 28.78 33.08 13.36
N HIS A 168 28.63 32.51 14.54
CA HIS A 168 28.14 31.13 14.69
C HIS A 168 26.69 30.99 14.21
N LEU A 169 25.85 32.01 14.42
CA LEU A 169 24.51 32.02 13.87
C LEU A 169 24.59 32.09 12.35
N THR A 170 25.37 33.00 11.76
CA THR A 170 25.60 33.09 10.30
C THR A 170 26.02 31.75 9.69
N LEU A 171 26.94 31.01 10.33
CA LEU A 171 27.34 29.67 9.89
C LEU A 171 26.16 28.67 9.93
N ILE A 172 25.38 28.70 11.01
CA ILE A 172 24.16 27.89 11.12
C ILE A 172 23.15 28.30 10.03
N LYS A 173 22.99 29.60 9.73
CA LYS A 173 22.10 30.10 8.67
C LYS A 173 22.47 29.50 7.32
N GLU A 174 23.76 29.51 6.98
CA GLU A 174 24.26 28.95 5.73
C GLU A 174 24.03 27.44 5.65
N VAL A 175 24.30 26.71 6.74
CA VAL A 175 24.11 25.26 6.81
C VAL A 175 22.63 24.86 6.73
N MET A 176 21.74 25.61 7.38
CA MET A 176 20.31 25.33 7.40
C MET A 176 19.70 25.24 6.01
N LYS A 177 20.18 26.06 5.06
CA LYS A 177 19.67 26.12 3.67
C LYS A 177 19.65 24.76 2.98
N TYR A 178 20.60 23.86 3.30
CA TYR A 178 20.75 22.58 2.61
C TYR A 178 19.72 21.53 3.03
N TRP A 179 19.29 21.53 4.29
CA TRP A 179 18.33 20.55 4.82
C TRP A 179 16.93 21.13 5.02
N GLN A 180 16.80 22.44 5.21
CA GLN A 180 15.55 23.13 5.49
C GLN A 180 14.51 22.96 4.37
N SER A 181 14.95 22.96 3.11
CA SER A 181 14.05 22.71 1.98
C SER A 181 13.45 21.31 2.02
N TYR A 182 14.25 20.30 2.37
CA TYR A 182 13.77 18.93 2.48
C TYR A 182 12.79 18.76 3.65
N ASP A 183 13.07 19.35 4.81
CA ASP A 183 12.12 19.34 5.95
C ASP A 183 10.82 20.09 5.60
N GLY A 184 10.92 21.23 4.90
CA GLY A 184 9.76 21.99 4.44
C GLY A 184 8.88 21.17 3.51
N PHE A 185 9.44 20.57 2.46
CA PHE A 185 8.68 19.72 1.52
C PHE A 185 8.18 18.42 2.16
N ALA A 186 8.90 17.86 3.15
CA ALA A 186 8.41 16.71 3.91
C ALA A 186 7.09 17.03 4.64
N ARG A 187 7.00 18.19 5.31
CA ARG A 187 5.79 18.63 6.01
C ARG A 187 4.62 18.87 5.06
N VAL A 188 4.91 19.50 3.91
CA VAL A 188 3.91 19.73 2.85
C VAL A 188 3.37 18.39 2.31
N ALA A 189 4.26 17.46 1.98
CA ALA A 189 3.88 16.15 1.47
C ALA A 189 3.10 15.33 2.50
N MET A 190 3.45 15.38 3.80
CA MET A 190 2.69 14.72 4.87
C MET A 190 1.25 15.26 4.97
N SER A 191 1.10 16.59 5.00
CA SER A 191 -0.22 17.25 5.07
C SER A 191 -1.09 16.83 3.89
N MET A 192 -0.52 16.85 2.68
CA MET A 192 -1.24 16.47 1.46
C MET A 192 -1.56 14.98 1.37
N GLY A 193 -0.64 14.12 1.79
CA GLY A 193 -0.89 12.69 1.89
C GLY A 193 -2.00 12.37 2.88
N THR A 194 -2.03 13.03 4.04
CA THR A 194 -3.10 12.87 5.04
C THR A 194 -4.44 13.34 4.49
N ASN A 195 -4.48 14.48 3.79
CA ASN A 195 -5.71 14.98 3.19
C ASN A 195 -6.24 14.03 2.10
N GLN A 196 -5.36 13.50 1.23
CA GLN A 196 -5.73 12.51 0.22
C GLN A 196 -6.20 11.18 0.84
N LEU A 197 -5.62 10.76 1.96
CA LEU A 197 -6.07 9.58 2.69
C LEU A 197 -7.50 9.75 3.22
N ILE A 198 -7.81 10.91 3.79
CA ILE A 198 -9.17 11.23 4.28
C ILE A 198 -10.18 11.26 3.12
N LEU A 199 -9.81 11.83 1.97
CA LEU A 199 -10.64 11.77 0.77
C LEU A 199 -10.85 10.32 0.31
N GLY A 200 -9.80 9.50 0.28
CA GLY A 200 -9.88 8.07 -0.03
C GLY A 200 -10.83 7.31 0.91
N LEU A 201 -10.77 7.57 2.21
CA LEU A 201 -11.67 7.00 3.21
C LEU A 201 -13.13 7.48 3.02
N SER A 202 -13.33 8.73 2.62
CA SER A 202 -14.66 9.25 2.30
C SER A 202 -15.29 8.50 1.11
N TYR A 203 -14.51 8.25 0.06
CA TYR A 203 -14.95 7.44 -1.09
C TYR A 203 -15.22 5.98 -0.72
N TYR A 204 -14.40 5.41 0.18
CA TYR A 204 -14.63 4.07 0.71
C TYR A 204 -15.97 3.98 1.45
N VAL A 205 -16.26 4.93 2.33
CA VAL A 205 -17.53 4.98 3.07
C VAL A 205 -18.73 5.15 2.13
N ILE A 206 -18.60 5.96 1.08
CA ILE A 206 -19.65 6.07 0.05
C ILE A 206 -19.90 4.70 -0.59
N GLY A 207 -18.86 3.99 -1.02
CA GLY A 207 -19.06 2.66 -1.60
C GLY A 207 -19.62 1.65 -0.60
N TYR A 208 -19.07 1.57 0.61
CA TYR A 208 -19.47 0.55 1.58
C TYR A 208 -20.82 0.83 2.25
N VAL A 209 -21.03 2.04 2.79
CA VAL A 209 -22.22 2.36 3.60
C VAL A 209 -23.43 2.70 2.70
N LEU A 210 -23.21 3.42 1.59
CA LEU A 210 -24.30 3.84 0.72
C LEU A 210 -24.75 2.74 -0.24
N ILE A 211 -23.79 2.06 -0.90
CA ILE A 211 -24.09 1.03 -1.91
C ILE A 211 -24.38 -0.31 -1.23
N SER A 212 -23.47 -0.82 -0.38
CA SER A 212 -23.65 -2.15 0.25
C SER A 212 -24.73 -2.15 1.34
N ASN A 213 -24.61 -1.23 2.32
CA ASN A 213 -25.49 -1.24 3.50
C ASN A 213 -26.78 -0.44 3.32
N LYS A 214 -26.95 0.23 2.18
CA LYS A 214 -28.18 0.96 1.88
C LYS A 214 -28.55 2.04 2.91
N ALA A 215 -27.58 2.61 3.64
CA ALA A 215 -27.82 3.61 4.69
C ALA A 215 -27.45 5.05 4.24
N ILE A 216 -28.40 5.77 3.62
CA ILE A 216 -28.16 7.09 3.00
C ILE A 216 -27.74 8.13 4.04
N MET A 217 -28.53 8.29 5.11
CA MET A 217 -28.29 9.31 6.13
C MET A 217 -26.97 9.07 6.86
N ALA A 218 -26.67 7.82 7.22
CA ALA A 218 -25.42 7.46 7.86
C ALA A 218 -24.20 7.79 6.98
N CYS A 219 -24.27 7.48 5.69
CA CYS A 219 -23.23 7.83 4.73
C CYS A 219 -22.98 9.34 4.69
N TRP A 220 -24.03 10.16 4.53
CA TRP A 220 -23.89 11.62 4.46
C TRP A 220 -23.29 12.22 5.73
N LEU A 221 -23.67 11.73 6.91
CA LEU A 221 -23.10 12.19 8.19
C LEU A 221 -21.59 11.89 8.27
N VAL A 222 -21.16 10.70 7.85
CA VAL A 222 -19.74 10.32 7.88
C VAL A 222 -18.94 11.06 6.80
N VAL A 223 -19.49 11.26 5.60
CA VAL A 223 -18.84 12.06 4.54
C VAL A 223 -18.69 13.51 5.00
N LEU A 224 -19.72 14.10 5.63
CA LEU A 224 -19.64 15.44 6.20
C LEU A 224 -18.58 15.55 7.30
N LEU A 225 -18.47 14.53 8.16
CA LEU A 225 -17.42 14.46 9.16
C LEU A 225 -16.02 14.49 8.51
N PHE A 226 -15.77 13.66 7.48
CA PHE A 226 -14.49 13.66 6.79
C PHE A 226 -14.19 14.97 6.05
N MET A 227 -15.20 15.61 5.44
CA MET A 227 -15.04 16.94 4.82
C MET A 227 -14.67 18.01 5.85
N VAL A 228 -15.26 17.96 7.06
CA VAL A 228 -14.91 18.86 8.16
C VAL A 228 -13.48 18.64 8.62
N ILE A 229 -13.04 17.37 8.76
CA ILE A 229 -11.65 17.05 9.12
C ILE A 229 -10.67 17.53 8.04
N ALA A 230 -10.95 17.26 6.76
CA ALA A 230 -10.13 17.74 5.63
C ALA A 230 -10.02 19.28 5.63
N THR A 231 -11.14 19.98 5.84
CA THR A 231 -11.18 21.44 5.95
C THR A 231 -10.37 21.94 7.15
N ALA A 232 -10.47 21.26 8.30
CA ALA A 232 -9.69 21.61 9.49
C ALA A 232 -8.19 21.44 9.26
N LEU A 233 -7.75 20.36 8.58
CA LEU A 233 -6.35 20.16 8.21
C LEU A 233 -5.84 21.27 7.29
N ILE A 234 -6.58 21.64 6.25
CA ILE A 234 -6.22 22.76 5.37
C ILE A 234 -6.05 24.05 6.17
N ARG A 235 -6.96 24.33 7.11
CA ARG A 235 -6.90 25.53 7.97
C ARG A 235 -5.70 25.52 8.91
N LEU A 236 -5.33 24.36 9.44
CA LEU A 236 -4.21 24.23 10.39
C LEU A 236 -2.85 24.33 9.67
N ASP A 237 -2.73 23.71 8.50
CA ASP A 237 -1.46 23.55 7.81
C ASP A 237 -1.13 24.68 6.83
N MET A 238 -2.14 25.27 6.19
CA MET A 238 -1.93 26.27 5.12
C MET A 238 -2.20 27.70 5.62
N SER A 239 -1.33 28.64 5.25
CA SER A 239 -1.54 30.07 5.50
C SER A 239 -2.15 30.72 4.26
N LEU A 240 -3.47 30.59 4.13
CA LEU A 240 -4.23 31.06 2.97
C LEU A 240 -4.86 32.43 3.21
N THR A 241 -5.00 33.22 2.14
CA THR A 241 -5.90 34.38 2.16
C THR A 241 -7.37 33.92 2.26
N GLY A 242 -8.27 34.81 2.66
CA GLY A 242 -9.69 34.44 2.84
C GLY A 242 -10.36 33.88 1.59
N LEU A 243 -9.98 34.36 0.40
CA LEU A 243 -10.48 33.86 -0.89
C LEU A 243 -9.86 32.50 -1.25
N GLU A 244 -8.54 32.35 -1.10
CA GLU A 244 -7.84 31.08 -1.33
C GLU A 244 -8.38 29.98 -0.40
N PHE A 245 -8.65 30.30 0.87
CA PHE A 245 -9.23 29.37 1.82
C PHE A 245 -10.63 28.93 1.40
N ARG A 246 -11.50 29.87 1.00
CA ARG A 246 -12.85 29.53 0.51
C ARG A 246 -12.78 28.66 -0.74
N ALA A 247 -11.90 28.98 -1.70
CA ALA A 247 -11.70 28.18 -2.89
C ALA A 247 -11.21 26.76 -2.56
N ALA A 248 -10.25 26.64 -1.64
CA ALA A 248 -9.74 25.35 -1.15
C ALA A 248 -10.84 24.49 -0.52
N VAL A 249 -11.65 25.07 0.37
CA VAL A 249 -12.76 24.37 1.04
C VAL A 249 -13.82 23.91 0.04
N VAL A 250 -14.16 24.75 -0.94
CA VAL A 250 -15.13 24.39 -1.99
C VAL A 250 -14.60 23.24 -2.83
N LEU A 251 -13.35 23.31 -3.30
CA LEU A 251 -12.78 22.28 -4.18
C LEU A 251 -12.58 20.95 -3.46
N VAL A 252 -12.04 20.95 -2.23
CA VAL A 252 -11.82 19.71 -1.46
C VAL A 252 -13.13 19.02 -1.05
N SER A 253 -14.19 19.80 -0.83
CA SER A 253 -15.50 19.25 -0.44
C SER A 253 -16.34 18.84 -1.66
N ALA A 254 -16.11 19.47 -2.82
CA ALA A 254 -16.87 19.20 -4.04
C ALA A 254 -16.73 17.75 -4.51
N GLY A 255 -15.53 17.17 -4.48
CA GLY A 255 -15.30 15.78 -4.89
C GLY A 255 -16.19 14.78 -4.13
N PRO A 256 -16.03 14.62 -2.79
CA PRO A 256 -16.84 13.72 -1.99
C PRO A 256 -18.34 14.01 -2.04
N ALA A 257 -18.76 15.28 -2.05
CA ALA A 257 -20.17 15.64 -2.09
C ALA A 257 -20.84 15.29 -3.43
N LEU A 258 -20.18 15.57 -4.56
CA LEU A 258 -20.68 15.22 -5.89
C LEU A 258 -20.73 13.70 -6.08
N THR A 259 -19.71 12.99 -5.59
CA THR A 259 -19.66 11.52 -5.61
C THR A 259 -20.77 10.90 -4.75
N ALA A 260 -21.00 11.40 -3.53
CA ALA A 260 -22.08 10.91 -2.66
C ALA A 260 -23.45 11.15 -3.29
N PHE A 261 -23.66 12.32 -3.92
CA PHE A 261 -24.89 12.62 -4.63
C PHE A 261 -25.08 11.72 -5.86
N ALA A 262 -24.05 11.52 -6.68
CA ALA A 262 -24.09 10.60 -7.82
C ALA A 262 -24.38 9.16 -7.37
N ALA A 263 -23.72 8.68 -6.32
CA ALA A 263 -23.94 7.34 -5.77
C ALA A 263 -25.36 7.16 -5.19
N GLN A 264 -25.94 8.22 -4.61
CA GLN A 264 -27.33 8.21 -4.18
C GLN A 264 -28.29 8.09 -5.37
N GLN A 265 -28.06 8.82 -6.46
CA GLN A 265 -28.88 8.74 -7.67
C GLN A 265 -28.76 7.37 -8.36
N TRP A 266 -27.54 6.83 -8.43
CA TRP A 266 -27.27 5.49 -8.94
C TRP A 266 -28.11 4.43 -8.23
N ARG A 267 -28.20 4.52 -6.90
CA ARG A 267 -28.97 3.59 -6.08
C ARG A 267 -30.49 3.69 -6.29
N LEU A 268 -31.02 4.85 -6.66
CA LEU A 268 -32.47 5.01 -6.81
C LEU A 268 -33.04 4.23 -8.01
N HIS A 269 -32.18 3.68 -8.89
CA HIS A 269 -32.57 2.87 -10.06
C HIS A 269 -33.64 3.54 -10.94
N THR A 270 -33.63 4.87 -11.04
CA THR A 270 -34.54 5.62 -11.92
C THR A 270 -33.85 5.96 -13.23
N VAL A 271 -34.57 5.95 -14.35
CA VAL A 271 -34.03 6.28 -15.68
C VAL A 271 -33.35 7.67 -15.67
N LYS A 272 -34.02 8.67 -15.10
CA LYS A 272 -33.46 10.02 -14.92
C LYS A 272 -32.23 10.05 -14.01
N GLY A 273 -32.19 9.14 -13.02
CA GLY A 273 -31.05 8.97 -12.13
C GLY A 273 -29.80 8.52 -12.89
N TYR A 274 -29.93 7.59 -13.84
CA TYR A 274 -28.81 7.15 -14.67
C TYR A 274 -28.25 8.28 -15.56
N GLU A 275 -29.11 9.06 -16.22
CA GLU A 275 -28.69 10.24 -16.99
C GLU A 275 -27.94 11.25 -16.11
N LEU A 276 -28.46 11.50 -14.91
CA LEU A 276 -27.84 12.42 -13.96
C LEU A 276 -26.49 11.88 -13.45
N VAL A 277 -26.35 10.57 -13.23
CA VAL A 277 -25.07 9.95 -12.86
C VAL A 277 -24.05 10.10 -13.99
N HIS A 278 -24.44 9.90 -15.24
CA HIS A 278 -23.53 10.09 -16.38
C HIS A 278 -23.01 11.52 -16.48
N LEU A 279 -23.85 12.52 -16.16
CA LEU A 279 -23.44 13.92 -16.10
C LEU A 279 -22.55 14.24 -14.88
N LEU A 280 -22.87 13.66 -13.72
CA LEU A 280 -22.18 13.95 -12.46
C LEU A 280 -20.85 13.21 -12.30
N ALA A 281 -20.73 11.97 -12.76
CA ALA A 281 -19.57 11.10 -12.55
C ALA A 281 -18.20 11.71 -12.93
N PRO A 282 -18.04 12.50 -14.01
CA PRO A 282 -16.75 13.13 -14.32
C PRO A 282 -16.43 14.38 -13.48
N LEU A 283 -17.43 15.00 -12.83
CA LEU A 283 -17.24 16.24 -12.08
C LEU A 283 -16.36 16.07 -10.82
N PRO A 284 -16.48 15.00 -10.01
CA PRO A 284 -15.55 14.73 -8.92
C PRO A 284 -14.09 14.70 -9.37
N TYR A 285 -13.80 14.08 -10.51
CA TYR A 285 -12.43 14.03 -11.04
C TYR A 285 -11.90 15.40 -11.43
N ALA A 286 -12.74 16.23 -12.04
CA ALA A 286 -12.39 17.60 -12.38
C ALA A 286 -12.19 18.47 -11.13
N ALA A 287 -13.02 18.28 -10.09
CA ALA A 287 -12.88 18.98 -8.82
C ALA A 287 -11.57 18.64 -8.11
N GLU A 288 -11.19 17.35 -8.06
CA GLU A 288 -9.92 16.90 -7.47
C GLU A 288 -8.70 17.38 -8.28
N ALA A 289 -8.78 17.34 -9.62
CA ALA A 289 -7.72 17.90 -10.47
C ALA A 289 -7.57 19.42 -10.24
N ALA A 290 -8.67 20.16 -10.14
CA ALA A 290 -8.67 21.59 -9.82
C ALA A 290 -8.13 21.86 -8.41
N TRP A 291 -8.42 20.99 -7.44
CA TRP A 291 -7.85 21.05 -6.09
C TRP A 291 -6.32 20.89 -6.13
N LEU A 292 -5.79 19.88 -6.83
CA LEU A 292 -4.34 19.69 -6.99
C LEU A 292 -3.67 20.85 -7.74
N MET A 293 -4.36 21.45 -8.72
CA MET A 293 -3.89 22.65 -9.42
C MET A 293 -3.81 23.86 -8.47
N LEU A 294 -4.86 24.08 -7.68
CA LEU A 294 -4.89 25.15 -6.69
C LEU A 294 -3.81 24.94 -5.63
N LEU A 295 -3.53 23.71 -5.24
CA LEU A 295 -2.46 23.35 -4.30
C LEU A 295 -1.07 23.72 -4.83
N LEU A 296 -0.78 23.44 -6.11
CA LEU A 296 0.47 23.87 -6.74
C LEU A 296 0.59 25.40 -6.76
N TYR A 297 -0.50 26.10 -7.06
CA TYR A 297 -0.55 27.56 -7.04
C TYR A 297 -0.31 28.14 -5.63
N ILE A 298 -1.02 27.60 -4.63
CA ILE A 298 -0.96 28.04 -3.24
C ILE A 298 0.39 27.75 -2.59
N SER A 299 1.13 26.75 -3.06
CA SER A 299 2.43 26.37 -2.48
C SER A 299 3.41 27.54 -2.43
N LYS A 300 3.24 28.56 -3.31
CA LYS A 300 3.99 29.84 -3.30
C LYS A 300 5.48 29.60 -3.04
N VAL A 301 6.05 28.71 -3.86
CA VAL A 301 7.47 28.36 -3.77
C VAL A 301 8.28 29.55 -4.27
N GLY A 302 8.99 30.20 -3.35
CA GLY A 302 9.85 31.33 -3.61
C GLY A 302 11.29 31.01 -3.24
N GLU A 303 12.23 31.59 -4.00
CA GLU A 303 13.64 31.63 -3.63
C GLU A 303 13.80 32.64 -2.48
N GLN A 304 14.39 32.20 -1.36
CA GLN A 304 14.73 33.08 -0.24
C GLN A 304 16.06 33.80 -0.50
N GLU A 305 16.41 34.82 0.30
CA GLU A 305 17.69 35.55 0.20
C GLU A 305 18.94 34.64 0.23
N GLY A 306 18.79 33.41 0.74
CA GLY A 306 19.84 32.38 0.74
C GLY A 306 19.91 31.48 -0.50
N GLY A 307 19.06 31.69 -1.51
CA GLY A 307 18.93 30.79 -2.67
C GLY A 307 18.18 29.49 -2.40
N ALA A 308 17.68 29.29 -1.16
CA ALA A 308 16.88 28.14 -0.78
C ALA A 308 15.44 28.30 -1.26
N MET A 309 14.90 27.30 -1.95
CA MET A 309 13.48 27.27 -2.32
C MET A 309 12.63 26.67 -1.19
N LEU A 310 11.67 27.46 -0.68
CA LEU A 310 10.76 27.03 0.38
C LEU A 310 9.29 27.24 0.02
N PRO A 311 8.41 26.28 0.32
CA PRO A 311 6.96 26.42 0.11
C PRO A 311 6.34 27.31 1.20
N THR A 312 6.37 28.63 0.99
CA THR A 312 5.93 29.61 1.99
C THR A 312 4.40 29.70 2.17
N GLY A 313 3.62 28.99 1.34
CA GLY A 313 2.17 28.87 1.51
C GLY A 313 1.74 28.05 2.74
N PHE A 314 2.68 27.35 3.37
CA PHE A 314 2.41 26.45 4.50
C PHE A 314 2.91 27.02 5.82
N ARG A 315 2.02 27.07 6.80
CA ARG A 315 2.31 27.59 8.14
C ARG A 315 3.33 26.72 8.87
N SER A 316 3.26 25.40 8.68
CA SER A 316 4.21 24.44 9.27
C SER A 316 5.65 24.66 8.78
N VAL A 317 5.84 25.22 7.59
CA VAL A 317 7.15 25.55 7.00
C VAL A 317 7.67 26.87 7.56
N MET A 318 6.78 27.83 7.80
CA MET A 318 7.12 29.10 8.46
C MET A 318 7.65 28.89 9.88
N TYR A 319 7.29 27.81 10.56
CA TYR A 319 7.85 27.46 11.88
C TYR A 319 9.29 26.96 11.83
N ILE A 320 9.81 26.59 10.65
CA ILE A 320 11.22 26.24 10.49
C ILE A 320 12.10 27.50 10.50
N ASP A 321 11.53 28.66 10.15
CA ASP A 321 12.20 29.96 10.23
C ASP A 321 12.24 30.47 11.68
N VAL A 322 13.11 29.87 12.49
CA VAL A 322 13.30 30.18 13.91
C VAL A 322 13.65 31.66 14.13
N PHE A 323 14.35 32.26 13.17
CA PHE A 323 14.86 33.62 13.28
C PHE A 323 13.95 34.66 12.60
N GLY A 324 12.83 34.24 12.01
CA GLY A 324 11.86 35.13 11.38
C GLY A 324 12.41 35.94 10.19
N TRP A 325 13.40 35.43 9.46
CA TRP A 325 13.98 36.14 8.32
C TRP A 325 13.01 36.31 7.17
N ILE A 326 12.14 35.32 6.93
CA ILE A 326 11.16 35.37 5.85
C ILE A 326 10.19 36.53 6.06
N LYS A 327 9.82 36.80 7.33
CA LYS A 327 8.98 37.96 7.69
C LYS A 327 9.69 39.28 7.44
N ARG A 328 10.98 39.36 7.76
CA ARG A 328 11.79 40.58 7.59
C ARG A 328 12.05 40.91 6.12
N ALA A 329 12.39 39.90 5.31
CA ALA A 329 12.57 40.07 3.87
C ALA A 329 11.30 40.64 3.21
N ARG A 330 10.12 40.09 3.54
CA ARG A 330 8.84 40.63 3.05
C ARG A 330 8.53 42.05 3.53
N ALA A 331 8.85 42.36 4.78
CA ALA A 331 8.67 43.70 5.33
C ALA A 331 9.58 44.72 4.62
N LYS A 332 10.81 44.33 4.29
CA LYS A 332 11.76 45.15 3.53
C LYS A 332 11.26 45.39 2.10
N GLU A 333 10.79 44.35 1.42
CA GLU A 333 10.22 44.45 0.07
C GLU A 333 8.98 45.37 0.02
N HIS A 334 8.13 45.34 1.06
CA HIS A 334 7.00 46.27 1.18
C HIS A 334 7.45 47.70 1.50
N SER A 335 8.46 47.87 2.35
CA SER A 335 9.02 49.17 2.69
C SER A 335 9.75 49.84 1.52
N GLU A 336 10.30 49.05 0.59
CA GLU A 336 11.03 49.54 -0.60
C GLU A 336 10.12 49.76 -1.82
N SER A 337 8.81 49.44 -1.71
CA SER A 337 7.85 49.79 -2.75
C SER A 337 7.62 51.32 -2.82
N PRO A 338 7.56 51.92 -4.03
CA PRO A 338 8.05 53.27 -4.28
C PRO A 338 7.03 54.34 -3.89
N ILE A 339 7.23 54.96 -2.74
CA ILE A 339 6.98 56.41 -2.60
C ILE A 339 8.35 57.04 -2.36
N SER A 340 9.18 57.01 -3.40
CA SER A 340 10.42 57.79 -3.45
C SER A 340 10.07 59.26 -3.70
N VAL A 341 9.73 59.98 -2.62
CA VAL A 341 10.03 61.42 -2.58
C VAL A 341 11.56 61.49 -2.53
N GLN A 342 12.17 61.67 -3.70
CA GLN A 342 13.59 61.96 -3.86
C GLN A 342 13.91 63.28 -3.15
N VAL A 343 14.18 63.23 -1.84
CA VAL A 343 14.91 64.30 -1.18
C VAL A 343 16.36 64.15 -1.60
N ARG A 344 16.72 64.86 -2.68
CA ARG A 344 18.11 65.12 -3.06
C ARG A 344 18.78 65.83 -1.88
N LEU A 345 19.54 65.11 -1.06
CA LEU A 345 20.56 65.74 -0.23
C LEU A 345 21.80 66.02 -1.12
N PRO A 346 22.39 67.22 -1.08
CA PRO A 346 23.62 67.53 -1.79
C PRO A 346 24.78 66.70 -1.27
N SER A 347 25.55 66.15 -2.21
CA SER A 347 26.80 65.43 -1.99
C SER A 347 27.90 66.38 -1.51
N GLU A 348 28.28 66.31 -0.23
CA GLU A 348 29.55 66.85 0.28
C GLU A 348 30.64 65.79 0.18
N ILE A 349 31.58 66.07 -0.74
CA ILE A 349 33.04 65.86 -0.69
C ILE A 349 33.52 64.70 0.20
N ALA A 350 33.79 63.55 -0.42
CA ALA A 350 34.61 62.49 0.16
C ALA A 350 36.08 62.75 -0.22
N GLU A 351 36.94 62.93 0.78
CA GLU A 351 38.39 62.94 0.67
C GLU A 351 38.90 61.54 0.32
N GLU A 352 39.77 61.46 -0.69
CA GLU A 352 40.56 60.27 -1.02
C GLU A 352 41.71 60.14 0.00
N GLU A 353 41.66 59.10 0.83
CA GLU A 353 42.76 58.70 1.70
C GLU A 353 43.65 57.69 0.92
N GLU A 354 44.79 58.16 0.42
CA GLU A 354 45.81 57.33 -0.24
C GLU A 354 46.44 56.36 0.77
N ALA A 355 46.15 55.06 0.60
CA ALA A 355 46.81 53.99 1.33
C ALA A 355 48.25 53.78 0.82
N GLY A 356 49.24 54.12 1.65
CA GLY A 356 50.66 53.87 1.40
C GLY A 356 50.99 52.38 1.27
N GLU A 357 51.71 52.04 0.21
CA GLU A 357 52.23 50.70 -0.08
C GLU A 357 53.33 50.32 0.92
N GLU A 358 52.98 49.56 1.95
CA GLU A 358 53.91 49.08 2.97
C GLU A 358 54.74 47.90 2.42
N VAL A 359 56.05 48.11 2.30
CA VAL A 359 57.01 47.13 1.77
C VAL A 359 57.06 45.89 2.66
N LEU A 360 56.48 44.79 2.18
CA LEU A 360 56.51 43.48 2.84
C LEU A 360 57.95 42.96 2.92
N GLY A 361 58.56 43.04 4.11
CA GLY A 361 59.85 42.42 4.41
C GLY A 361 59.81 40.90 4.24
N GLU A 362 60.76 40.36 3.48
CA GLU A 362 60.94 38.94 3.17
C GLU A 362 61.17 38.14 4.47
N ALA A 363 60.28 37.17 4.75
CA ALA A 363 60.33 36.39 5.97
C ALA A 363 61.58 35.51 6.02
N VAL A 364 62.54 35.83 6.91
CA VAL A 364 63.75 35.03 7.12
C VAL A 364 63.37 33.67 7.72
N PRO A 365 63.60 32.55 7.02
CA PRO A 365 63.25 31.22 7.53
C PRO A 365 64.21 30.83 8.66
N GLY A 366 63.68 30.55 9.86
CA GLY A 366 64.45 29.98 10.99
C GLY A 366 64.26 30.64 12.36
N LYS A 367 63.53 31.76 12.47
CA LYS A 367 63.20 32.36 13.78
C LYS A 367 61.74 32.07 14.12
N GLY A 368 61.51 31.13 15.04
CA GLY A 368 60.18 30.91 15.59
C GLY A 368 59.67 32.15 16.35
N PRO A 369 58.35 32.32 16.50
CA PRO A 369 57.72 33.51 17.08
C PRO A 369 58.23 33.84 18.50
N ALA A 370 58.66 32.83 19.26
CA ALA A 370 59.23 33.01 20.60
C ALA A 370 60.53 33.84 20.61
N MET A 371 61.36 33.76 19.55
CA MET A 371 62.63 34.50 19.46
C MET A 371 62.45 35.93 18.93
N ALA A 372 61.31 36.22 18.32
CA ALA A 372 60.99 37.55 17.78
C ALA A 372 60.28 38.46 18.81
N ALA A 373 59.69 37.88 19.86
CA ALA A 373 59.01 38.59 20.95
C ALA A 373 59.91 39.51 21.78
N VAL A 374 61.25 39.38 21.65
CA VAL A 374 62.21 40.23 22.35
C VAL A 374 63.13 40.86 21.31
N ASN A 375 62.91 42.14 21.02
CA ASN A 375 63.79 42.86 20.11
C ASN A 375 65.01 43.40 20.89
N TYR A 376 66.20 42.98 20.46
CA TYR A 376 67.50 43.42 20.98
C TYR A 376 68.16 44.49 20.10
N GLU A 377 67.48 45.01 19.07
CA GLU A 377 68.00 46.04 18.18
C GLU A 377 68.09 47.39 18.90
N GLY A 378 69.32 47.75 19.30
CA GLY A 378 69.68 49.10 19.71
C GLY A 378 70.32 49.19 21.09
N CYS A 379 71.65 49.03 21.13
CA CYS A 379 72.58 49.45 22.19
C CYS A 379 72.35 48.84 23.59
N PHE A 380 73.41 48.21 24.14
CA PHE A 380 73.47 47.55 25.46
C PHE A 380 72.98 48.36 26.69
N VAL A 381 72.66 49.65 26.52
CA VAL A 381 72.25 50.58 27.58
C VAL A 381 70.73 50.61 27.79
N LYS A 382 69.93 50.25 26.78
CA LYS A 382 68.47 50.12 26.91
C LYS A 382 68.15 48.63 26.89
N GLY A 383 67.71 48.09 28.03
CA GLY A 383 67.39 46.66 28.17
C GLY A 383 66.37 46.16 27.12
N PRO A 384 66.21 44.84 26.99
CA PRO A 384 65.33 44.24 25.99
C PRO A 384 63.93 44.84 26.06
N LYS A 385 63.43 45.35 24.92
CA LYS A 385 62.06 45.81 24.82
C LYS A 385 61.19 44.60 24.51
N ALA A 386 60.35 44.21 25.46
CA ALA A 386 59.34 43.19 25.21
C ALA A 386 58.40 43.71 24.12
N THR A 387 58.30 42.96 23.03
CA THR A 387 57.38 43.24 21.93
C THR A 387 56.18 42.32 22.11
N ARG A 388 54.99 42.91 22.05
CA ARG A 388 53.74 42.16 22.15
C ARG A 388 53.68 41.07 21.08
N PRO A 389 53.23 39.84 21.40
CA PRO A 389 53.13 38.76 20.42
C PRO A 389 52.32 39.14 19.18
N GLU A 390 51.29 39.98 19.30
CA GLU A 390 50.49 40.49 18.19
C GLU A 390 51.25 41.48 17.30
N GLN A 391 52.25 42.21 17.82
CA GLN A 391 53.07 43.08 16.98
C GLN A 391 54.08 42.29 16.14
N LEU A 392 54.18 40.98 16.32
CA LEU A 392 55.03 40.13 15.50
C LEU A 392 54.40 39.91 14.12
N PRO A 393 55.17 40.10 13.03
CA PRO A 393 54.68 39.90 11.68
C PRO A 393 54.19 38.45 11.51
N GLY A 394 52.88 38.29 11.27
CA GLY A 394 52.21 37.01 11.10
C GLY A 394 51.39 36.51 12.30
N ALA A 395 51.60 37.06 13.50
CA ALA A 395 50.84 36.67 14.71
C ALA A 395 49.55 37.49 14.92
N SER A 396 49.51 38.73 14.41
CA SER A 396 48.33 39.62 14.44
C SER A 396 47.39 39.45 13.27
N LYS A 397 47.74 38.68 12.23
CA LYS A 397 46.77 38.46 11.15
C LYS A 397 45.59 37.73 11.78
N PRO A 398 44.41 38.37 11.92
CA PRO A 398 43.24 37.65 12.38
C PRO A 398 43.12 36.43 11.49
N ALA A 399 42.89 35.25 12.09
CA ALA A 399 42.67 34.03 11.31
C ALA A 399 41.69 34.41 10.20
N PRO A 400 42.10 34.31 8.92
CA PRO A 400 41.48 35.09 7.85
C PRO A 400 39.97 34.94 7.96
N GLU A 401 39.24 36.06 8.01
CA GLU A 401 37.78 36.04 8.19
C GLU A 401 37.09 35.15 7.14
N HIS A 402 37.77 34.89 6.02
CA HIS A 402 37.44 33.92 4.97
C HIS A 402 37.52 32.43 5.36
N LEU A 403 37.81 32.04 6.60
CA LEU A 403 37.85 30.61 7.00
C LEU A 403 36.49 29.89 6.89
N ALA A 404 35.40 30.60 6.63
CA ALA A 404 34.14 30.00 6.25
C ALA A 404 33.67 30.56 4.90
N THR A 405 34.43 30.31 3.83
CA THR A 405 33.92 30.54 2.48
C THR A 405 32.68 29.68 2.25
N LYS A 406 31.71 30.21 1.52
CA LYS A 406 30.50 29.49 1.08
C LYS A 406 30.82 28.14 0.43
N GLU A 407 31.98 28.06 -0.21
CA GLU A 407 32.54 26.85 -0.82
C GLU A 407 32.75 25.71 0.19
N MET A 408 33.09 26.00 1.45
CA MET A 408 33.25 24.96 2.47
C MET A 408 31.93 24.24 2.78
N PHE A 409 30.78 24.84 2.51
CA PHE A 409 29.47 24.22 2.73
C PHE A 409 28.90 23.52 1.49
N ASP A 410 29.59 23.64 0.34
CA ASP A 410 29.18 22.99 -0.90
C ASP A 410 29.10 21.47 -0.67
N PRO A 411 27.97 20.80 -1.01
CA PRO A 411 27.80 19.37 -0.88
C PRO A 411 28.93 18.56 -1.53
N THR A 412 29.55 19.11 -2.58
CA THR A 412 30.67 18.46 -3.28
C THR A 412 31.92 18.34 -2.42
N THR A 413 32.06 19.13 -1.34
CA THR A 413 33.19 19.01 -0.40
C THR A 413 33.14 17.79 0.50
N PHE A 414 31.99 17.09 0.60
CA PHE A 414 31.92 15.80 1.29
C PHE A 414 32.58 14.67 0.50
N VAL A 415 32.72 14.83 -0.81
CA VAL A 415 33.46 13.91 -1.67
C VAL A 415 34.86 14.47 -1.85
N PRO A 416 35.93 13.75 -1.43
CA PRO A 416 37.30 14.19 -1.71
C PRO A 416 37.44 14.45 -3.21
N ARG A 417 37.67 15.70 -3.61
CA ARG A 417 37.98 16.01 -5.01
C ARG A 417 39.29 15.31 -5.34
N GLU A 418 39.23 14.39 -6.31
CA GLU A 418 40.43 13.81 -6.89
C GLU A 418 41.25 14.98 -7.43
N LYS A 419 42.53 15.02 -7.05
CA LYS A 419 43.40 16.19 -7.18
C LYS A 419 43.88 16.33 -8.63
N ASP A 420 42.95 16.49 -9.55
CA ASP A 420 43.26 16.77 -10.95
C ASP A 420 43.74 18.22 -11.02
N GLY A 421 45.05 18.40 -11.26
CA GLY A 421 45.77 19.66 -11.16
C GLY A 421 45.38 20.76 -12.15
N GLN A 422 44.18 20.72 -12.73
CA GLN A 422 43.63 21.82 -13.51
C GLN A 422 42.96 22.82 -12.56
N LYS A 423 43.63 23.96 -12.39
CA LYS A 423 43.03 25.20 -11.88
C LYS A 423 41.92 25.64 -12.85
N ALA A 424 40.76 24.97 -12.79
CA ALA A 424 39.57 25.42 -13.48
C ALA A 424 39.13 26.74 -12.84
N ASN A 425 38.93 27.78 -13.65
CA ASN A 425 38.30 29.03 -13.24
C ASN A 425 36.91 28.67 -12.71
N HIS A 426 36.80 28.53 -11.39
CA HIS A 426 35.76 27.72 -10.73
C HIS A 426 34.45 28.48 -10.47
N GLU A 427 34.36 29.74 -10.88
CA GLU A 427 33.28 30.64 -10.47
C GLU A 427 32.06 30.63 -11.43
N GLU A 428 32.20 30.20 -12.69
CA GLU A 428 31.11 30.29 -13.68
C GLU A 428 30.32 29.00 -13.94
N ASP A 429 30.83 27.82 -13.56
CA ASP A 429 30.18 26.52 -13.85
C ASP A 429 29.59 25.85 -12.59
N ILE A 430 29.05 26.63 -11.64
CA ILE A 430 28.18 26.04 -10.61
C ILE A 430 26.91 25.57 -11.31
N HIS A 431 26.86 24.27 -11.58
CA HIS A 431 25.77 23.63 -12.29
C HIS A 431 24.42 24.08 -11.69
N PRO A 432 23.49 24.65 -12.47
CA PRO A 432 22.23 25.22 -11.96
C PRO A 432 21.33 24.22 -11.19
N TYR A 433 21.67 22.94 -11.20
CA TYR A 433 21.04 21.87 -10.43
C TYR A 433 21.44 21.84 -8.94
N LEU A 434 22.47 22.57 -8.52
CA LEU A 434 22.98 22.59 -7.14
C LEU A 434 22.30 23.63 -6.24
N LYS A 435 21.35 24.42 -6.75
CA LYS A 435 20.60 25.37 -5.90
C LYS A 435 19.83 24.61 -4.80
N PRO A 436 20.05 24.93 -3.51
CA PRO A 436 19.40 24.22 -2.41
C PRO A 436 17.88 24.33 -2.51
N GLY A 437 17.19 23.19 -2.40
CA GLY A 437 15.72 23.13 -2.50
C GLY A 437 15.12 23.01 -3.90
N LEU A 438 15.90 23.19 -4.98
CA LEU A 438 15.39 22.99 -6.34
C LEU A 438 14.99 21.53 -6.61
N VAL A 439 15.79 20.59 -6.12
CA VAL A 439 15.54 19.14 -6.28
C VAL A 439 14.23 18.69 -5.62
N PRO A 440 14.00 18.91 -4.30
CA PRO A 440 12.74 18.50 -3.68
C PRO A 440 11.53 19.21 -4.28
N TRP A 441 11.67 20.49 -4.68
CA TRP A 441 10.61 21.20 -5.40
C TRP A 441 10.24 20.51 -6.72
N ARG A 442 11.24 20.17 -7.55
CA ARG A 442 10.99 19.50 -8.85
C ARG A 442 10.34 18.14 -8.66
N ILE A 443 10.78 17.36 -7.68
CA ILE A 443 10.19 16.05 -7.37
C ILE A 443 8.72 16.24 -6.96
N PHE A 444 8.46 17.14 -6.02
CA PHE A 444 7.10 17.42 -5.52
C PHE A 444 6.17 17.95 -6.63
N CYS A 445 6.65 18.90 -7.43
CA CYS A 445 5.91 19.49 -8.54
C CYS A 445 5.63 18.47 -9.65
N SER A 446 6.61 17.63 -10.00
CA SER A 446 6.46 16.54 -10.98
C SER A 446 5.44 15.51 -10.51
N ALA A 447 5.55 15.02 -9.27
CA ALA A 447 4.63 14.05 -8.69
C ALA A 447 3.18 14.60 -8.63
N THR A 448 3.00 15.85 -8.20
CA THR A 448 1.68 16.49 -8.15
C THR A 448 1.12 16.74 -9.55
N SER A 449 1.95 17.13 -10.51
CA SER A 449 1.54 17.31 -11.90
C SER A 449 1.12 15.98 -12.55
N LEU A 450 1.83 14.89 -12.25
CA LEU A 450 1.47 13.55 -12.69
C LEU A 450 0.09 13.15 -12.13
N LEU A 451 -0.14 13.33 -10.83
CA LEU A 451 -1.44 13.06 -10.22
C LEU A 451 -2.55 13.91 -10.83
N LEU A 452 -2.31 15.21 -11.04
CA LEU A 452 -3.25 16.11 -11.71
C LEU A 452 -3.62 15.59 -13.11
N ILE A 453 -2.63 15.20 -13.91
CA ILE A 453 -2.85 14.64 -15.24
C ILE A 453 -3.65 13.33 -15.16
N LEU A 454 -3.33 12.43 -14.23
CA LEU A 454 -4.06 11.17 -14.04
C LEU A 454 -5.53 11.40 -13.65
N TRP A 455 -5.81 12.35 -12.74
CA TRP A 455 -7.17 12.75 -12.38
C TRP A 455 -7.93 13.31 -13.58
N TRP A 456 -7.29 14.20 -14.34
CA TRP A 456 -7.89 14.82 -15.51
C TRP A 456 -8.18 13.82 -16.63
N ILE A 457 -7.20 12.97 -16.98
CA ILE A 457 -7.37 11.90 -17.97
C ILE A 457 -8.48 10.94 -17.54
N SER A 458 -8.52 10.53 -16.28
CA SER A 458 -9.57 9.63 -15.77
C SER A 458 -10.96 10.28 -15.89
N GLY A 459 -11.09 11.56 -15.54
CA GLY A 459 -12.34 12.31 -15.72
C GLY A 459 -12.79 12.38 -17.19
N VAL A 460 -11.84 12.64 -18.11
CA VAL A 460 -12.12 12.65 -19.56
C VAL A 460 -12.54 11.27 -20.06
N LEU A 461 -11.90 10.20 -19.60
CA LEU A 461 -12.26 8.83 -19.96
C LEU A 461 -13.67 8.47 -19.48
N ILE A 462 -14.03 8.83 -18.25
CA ILE A 462 -15.39 8.64 -17.71
C ILE A 462 -16.42 9.46 -18.51
N LEU A 463 -16.09 10.70 -18.89
CA LEU A 463 -16.96 11.53 -19.73
C LEU A 463 -17.17 10.95 -21.14
N LEU A 464 -16.11 10.43 -21.77
CA LEU A 464 -16.18 9.77 -23.06
C LEU A 464 -17.01 8.48 -22.97
N GLN A 465 -16.81 7.68 -21.92
CA GLN A 465 -17.62 6.49 -21.66
C GLN A 465 -19.11 6.84 -21.46
N ALA A 466 -19.41 7.92 -20.73
CA ALA A 466 -20.77 8.43 -20.57
C ALA A 466 -21.39 8.93 -21.88
N SER A 467 -20.56 9.34 -22.85
CA SER A 467 -20.98 9.77 -24.19
C SER A 467 -21.16 8.60 -25.18
N GLY A 468 -21.08 7.35 -24.71
CA GLY A 468 -21.25 6.15 -25.55
C GLY A 468 -19.99 5.69 -26.29
N TRP A 469 -18.81 6.28 -26.02
CA TRP A 469 -17.56 5.86 -26.65
C TRP A 469 -17.01 4.61 -25.94
N SER A 470 -17.34 3.44 -26.47
CA SER A 470 -16.95 2.14 -25.92
C SER A 470 -15.55 1.66 -26.34
N ALA A 471 -14.83 2.39 -27.20
CA ALA A 471 -13.52 2.00 -27.72
C ALA A 471 -12.44 1.82 -26.63
N LEU A 472 -12.60 2.49 -25.49
CA LEU A 472 -11.70 2.40 -24.33
C LEU A 472 -12.30 1.58 -23.18
N ARG A 473 -13.39 0.86 -23.44
CA ARG A 473 -13.94 -0.08 -22.48
C ARG A 473 -13.01 -1.28 -22.46
N VAL A 474 -12.01 -1.22 -21.58
CA VAL A 474 -11.25 -2.40 -21.18
C VAL A 474 -12.29 -3.32 -20.56
N SER A 475 -12.67 -4.36 -21.30
CA SER A 475 -13.46 -5.44 -20.72
C SER A 475 -12.64 -5.93 -19.53
N PRO A 476 -13.17 -5.85 -18.29
CA PRO A 476 -12.41 -6.32 -17.16
C PRO A 476 -11.94 -7.74 -17.48
N LEU A 477 -10.62 -7.96 -17.47
CA LEU A 477 -10.03 -9.26 -17.79
C LEU A 477 -10.52 -10.33 -16.81
N LEU A 478 -10.97 -9.93 -15.61
CA LEU A 478 -11.90 -10.68 -14.77
C LEU A 478 -13.34 -10.36 -15.19
N ARG A 479 -13.83 -11.08 -16.19
CA ARG A 479 -15.26 -11.13 -16.46
C ARG A 479 -15.83 -12.14 -15.47
N ASP A 480 -16.19 -11.69 -14.27
CA ASP A 480 -17.05 -12.47 -13.38
C ASP A 480 -18.30 -12.81 -14.21
N SER A 481 -18.46 -14.07 -14.59
CA SER A 481 -19.61 -14.54 -15.36
C SER A 481 -20.84 -14.65 -14.44
N GLU A 482 -21.05 -13.64 -13.59
CA GLU A 482 -22.36 -13.34 -12.99
C GLU A 482 -23.20 -12.72 -14.11
N GLU A 483 -24.07 -13.53 -14.72
CA GLU A 483 -25.27 -13.03 -15.38
C GLU A 483 -26.20 -12.44 -14.31
N GLY A 484 -25.84 -11.26 -13.78
CA GLY A 484 -26.84 -10.31 -13.33
C GLY A 484 -27.68 -9.89 -14.54
N PRO A 485 -28.97 -9.55 -14.36
CA PRO A 485 -29.83 -9.13 -15.46
C PRO A 485 -29.15 -7.98 -16.19
N GLN A 486 -28.74 -8.22 -17.44
CA GLN A 486 -28.16 -7.14 -18.24
C GLN A 486 -29.18 -6.01 -18.31
N PRO A 487 -28.77 -4.74 -18.11
CA PRO A 487 -29.65 -3.63 -18.45
C PRO A 487 -30.00 -3.77 -19.93
N ILE A 488 -31.30 -3.97 -20.17
CA ILE A 488 -31.94 -4.06 -21.48
C ILE A 488 -31.72 -2.71 -22.16
N GLU A 489 -30.58 -2.50 -22.82
CA GLU A 489 -30.39 -1.21 -23.51
C GLU A 489 -30.01 -1.30 -24.98
N GLN A 490 -29.56 -2.41 -25.57
CA GLN A 490 -29.15 -2.36 -26.99
C GLN A 490 -29.36 -3.63 -27.84
N GLY A 491 -30.08 -4.64 -27.36
CA GLY A 491 -30.17 -5.96 -28.01
C GLY A 491 -31.55 -6.43 -28.51
N ALA A 492 -32.57 -5.56 -28.59
CA ALA A 492 -33.94 -6.01 -28.88
C ALA A 492 -34.18 -6.53 -30.32
N ALA A 493 -33.23 -6.36 -31.25
CA ALA A 493 -33.41 -6.78 -32.64
C ALA A 493 -32.66 -8.06 -33.04
N PHE A 494 -31.71 -8.57 -32.23
CA PHE A 494 -30.86 -9.72 -32.61
C PHE A 494 -31.09 -10.98 -31.76
N LEU A 495 -31.79 -10.88 -30.63
CA LEU A 495 -32.03 -12.03 -29.75
C LEU A 495 -33.26 -12.88 -30.10
N LEU A 496 -34.10 -12.46 -31.05
CA LEU A 496 -35.25 -13.27 -31.48
C LEU A 496 -34.90 -14.44 -32.41
N GLU A 497 -33.64 -14.58 -32.84
CA GLU A 497 -33.27 -15.60 -33.84
C GLU A 497 -32.35 -16.72 -33.30
N LEU A 498 -31.88 -16.63 -32.05
CA LEU A 498 -30.98 -17.63 -31.44
C LEU A 498 -31.57 -18.42 -30.25
N GLU A 499 -32.80 -18.12 -29.82
CA GLU A 499 -33.51 -18.88 -28.77
C GLU A 499 -34.20 -20.16 -29.27
N SER A 500 -34.04 -20.56 -30.53
CA SER A 500 -34.89 -21.59 -31.14
C SER A 500 -34.47 -23.06 -30.92
N LYS A 501 -33.58 -23.39 -29.95
CA LYS A 501 -33.15 -24.81 -29.76
C LYS A 501 -32.62 -25.22 -28.37
N SER A 502 -32.82 -24.43 -27.32
CA SER A 502 -32.77 -25.00 -25.96
C SER A 502 -34.09 -25.74 -25.75
N SER A 503 -34.03 -27.06 -25.56
CA SER A 503 -35.23 -27.83 -25.22
C SER A 503 -35.85 -27.23 -23.96
N GLU A 504 -37.09 -26.76 -24.04
CA GLU A 504 -37.91 -26.35 -22.91
C GLU A 504 -37.89 -27.46 -21.85
N PHE A 505 -37.06 -27.31 -20.83
CA PHE A 505 -37.14 -28.15 -19.64
C PHE A 505 -38.19 -27.51 -18.72
N GLU A 506 -39.27 -28.24 -18.45
CA GLU A 506 -40.27 -27.82 -17.48
C GLU A 506 -39.60 -27.51 -16.13
N PRO A 507 -39.91 -26.36 -15.49
CA PRO A 507 -39.38 -26.04 -14.19
C PRO A 507 -39.75 -27.13 -13.18
N LEU A 508 -38.76 -27.61 -12.44
CA LEU A 508 -38.94 -28.63 -11.41
C LEU A 508 -39.91 -28.11 -10.32
N LEU A 509 -41.12 -28.65 -10.27
CA LEU A 509 -42.07 -28.40 -9.19
C LEU A 509 -41.66 -29.21 -7.95
N GLY A 510 -41.24 -28.51 -6.90
CA GLY A 510 -40.84 -29.10 -5.62
C GLY A 510 -41.98 -29.13 -4.61
N GLU A 511 -42.08 -30.23 -3.86
CA GLU A 511 -42.94 -30.36 -2.67
C GLU A 511 -42.14 -29.97 -1.43
N GLN A 512 -42.63 -29.01 -0.64
CA GLN A 512 -42.00 -28.66 0.63
C GLN A 512 -42.28 -29.75 1.68
N ILE A 513 -41.24 -30.18 2.38
CA ILE A 513 -41.33 -31.13 3.51
C ILE A 513 -41.34 -30.32 4.80
N ASP A 514 -42.27 -30.62 5.71
CA ASP A 514 -42.28 -30.00 7.03
C ASP A 514 -41.03 -30.46 7.80
N THR A 515 -40.21 -29.51 8.25
CA THR A 515 -39.00 -29.82 9.00
C THR A 515 -39.01 -29.16 10.37
N SER A 516 -38.50 -29.87 11.38
CA SER A 516 -38.23 -29.32 12.70
C SER A 516 -36.74 -29.41 12.98
N TRP A 517 -36.13 -28.29 13.38
CA TRP A 517 -34.70 -28.20 13.60
C TRP A 517 -34.39 -27.83 15.06
N PRO A 518 -33.25 -28.27 15.62
CA PRO A 518 -32.81 -27.80 16.92
C PRO A 518 -32.58 -26.28 16.90
N PRO A 519 -32.76 -25.58 18.03
CA PRO A 519 -32.58 -24.12 18.10
C PRO A 519 -31.18 -23.69 17.64
N GLY A 520 -31.12 -22.72 16.72
CA GLY A 520 -29.86 -22.19 16.19
C GLY A 520 -29.18 -23.04 15.12
N ALA A 521 -29.82 -24.11 14.64
CA ALA A 521 -29.30 -24.90 13.53
C ALA A 521 -29.32 -24.11 12.22
N LEU A 522 -28.13 -23.88 11.66
CA LEU A 522 -27.92 -23.30 10.33
C LEU A 522 -27.14 -24.31 9.46
N PRO A 523 -27.80 -25.40 9.02
CA PRO A 523 -27.19 -26.40 8.16
C PRO A 523 -26.82 -25.78 6.81
N ARG A 524 -25.65 -26.14 6.31
CA ARG A 524 -25.15 -25.71 4.99
C ARG A 524 -25.10 -26.86 4.01
N ARG A 525 -24.85 -28.07 4.48
CA ARG A 525 -24.68 -29.27 3.65
C ARG A 525 -25.71 -30.32 4.01
N LEU A 526 -26.12 -31.12 3.03
CA LEU A 526 -27.13 -32.15 3.19
C LEU A 526 -26.68 -33.42 2.49
N ALA A 527 -26.74 -34.56 3.18
CA ALA A 527 -26.57 -35.87 2.57
C ALA A 527 -27.72 -36.80 2.95
N CYS A 528 -27.99 -37.77 2.08
CA CYS A 528 -28.95 -38.81 2.38
C CYS A 528 -28.56 -40.16 1.81
N ALA A 529 -29.03 -41.21 2.48
CA ALA A 529 -28.96 -42.58 2.01
C ALA A 529 -30.30 -43.29 2.20
N PRO A 530 -30.67 -44.22 1.31
CA PRO A 530 -31.82 -45.08 1.54
C PRO A 530 -31.52 -46.07 2.69
N ASP A 531 -32.42 -46.17 3.67
CA ASP A 531 -32.41 -47.18 4.72
C ASP A 531 -33.73 -47.98 4.66
N GLY A 532 -33.73 -49.04 3.86
CA GLY A 532 -34.93 -49.83 3.59
C GLY A 532 -36.02 -49.01 2.89
N SER A 533 -37.15 -48.78 3.57
CA SER A 533 -38.25 -47.93 3.09
C SER A 533 -38.13 -46.47 3.51
N ASN A 534 -37.17 -46.15 4.38
CA ASN A 534 -36.98 -44.82 4.93
C ASN A 534 -35.77 -44.17 4.26
N VAL A 535 -35.69 -42.84 4.33
CA VAL A 535 -34.51 -42.10 3.88
C VAL A 535 -33.86 -41.50 5.12
N MET A 536 -32.61 -41.87 5.37
CA MET A 536 -31.80 -41.21 6.40
C MET A 536 -31.23 -39.93 5.82
N LEU A 537 -31.46 -38.81 6.50
CA LEU A 537 -30.92 -37.49 6.19
C LEU A 537 -29.87 -37.14 7.24
N ALA A 538 -28.72 -36.66 6.79
CA ALA A 538 -27.72 -36.03 7.63
C ALA A 538 -27.47 -34.61 7.11
N ALA A 539 -27.39 -33.64 8.02
CA ALA A 539 -27.09 -32.25 7.66
C ALA A 539 -25.93 -31.74 8.51
N ALA A 540 -25.01 -30.99 7.91
CA ALA A 540 -23.89 -30.40 8.62
C ALA A 540 -24.00 -28.87 8.63
N SER A 541 -23.82 -28.30 9.82
CA SER A 541 -23.50 -26.89 10.01
C SER A 541 -22.01 -26.75 10.32
N ARG A 542 -21.51 -25.52 10.45
CA ARG A 542 -20.09 -25.27 10.78
C ARG A 542 -19.61 -25.96 12.06
N PHE A 543 -20.51 -26.21 13.02
CA PHE A 543 -20.16 -26.69 14.37
C PHE A 543 -20.99 -27.89 14.84
N GLY A 544 -21.84 -28.45 13.99
CA GLY A 544 -22.80 -29.45 14.43
C GLY A 544 -23.30 -30.33 13.30
N LEU A 545 -23.46 -31.61 13.63
CA LEU A 545 -24.02 -32.64 12.77
C LEU A 545 -25.45 -32.96 13.24
N PHE A 546 -26.39 -32.97 12.30
CA PHE A 546 -27.80 -33.24 12.52
C PHE A 546 -28.22 -34.47 11.73
N GLN A 547 -29.22 -35.19 12.24
CA GLN A 547 -29.81 -36.34 11.56
C GLN A 547 -31.33 -36.30 11.62
N ALA A 548 -31.97 -36.80 10.58
CA ALA A 548 -33.41 -37.01 10.54
C ALA A 548 -33.73 -38.29 9.77
N GLU A 549 -34.78 -38.98 10.19
CA GLU A 549 -35.33 -40.11 9.43
C GLU A 549 -36.62 -39.65 8.73
N LEU A 550 -36.65 -39.75 7.40
CA LEU A 550 -37.83 -39.43 6.61
C LEU A 550 -38.68 -40.70 6.47
N MET A 551 -39.74 -40.79 7.27
CA MET A 551 -40.63 -41.95 7.28
C MET A 551 -41.59 -41.95 6.08
N GLN A 552 -41.56 -43.01 5.28
CA GLN A 552 -42.52 -43.19 4.20
C GLN A 552 -43.84 -43.75 4.75
N ARG A 553 -44.84 -42.88 4.92
CA ARG A 553 -46.17 -43.36 5.34
C ARG A 553 -46.84 -44.09 4.17
N LYS A 554 -46.92 -45.42 4.25
CA LYS A 554 -47.79 -46.19 3.34
C LYS A 554 -49.23 -45.75 3.58
N SER A 555 -49.80 -45.00 2.64
CA SER A 555 -51.23 -44.69 2.61
C SER A 555 -51.99 -46.00 2.45
N VAL A 556 -52.56 -46.52 3.54
CA VAL A 556 -53.49 -47.65 3.51
C VAL A 556 -54.85 -47.09 3.08
N GLY A 557 -55.00 -46.81 1.78
CA GLY A 557 -56.22 -46.27 1.20
C GLY A 557 -56.22 -46.54 -0.30
N ALA A 558 -57.12 -47.42 -0.74
CA ALA A 558 -57.20 -47.89 -2.12
C ALA A 558 -57.54 -46.73 -3.08
N ASN A 559 -56.66 -46.52 -4.07
CA ASN A 559 -56.89 -46.00 -5.42
C ASN A 559 -56.11 -44.75 -5.87
N ASN A 560 -55.34 -44.05 -5.02
CA ASN A 560 -54.42 -42.99 -5.49
C ASN A 560 -53.04 -43.10 -4.84
N THR A 561 -52.03 -43.51 -5.61
CA THR A 561 -50.65 -43.81 -5.19
C THR A 561 -49.77 -42.55 -5.09
N SER A 562 -50.20 -41.51 -4.37
CA SER A 562 -49.29 -40.41 -4.02
C SER A 562 -48.61 -40.72 -2.68
N THR A 563 -47.33 -41.14 -2.73
CA THR A 563 -46.47 -41.30 -1.55
C THR A 563 -46.05 -39.92 -1.02
N ALA A 564 -46.93 -39.30 -0.25
CA ALA A 564 -46.66 -38.04 0.44
C ALA A 564 -45.81 -38.30 1.69
N PHE A 565 -44.57 -37.80 1.70
CA PHE A 565 -43.77 -37.69 2.91
C PHE A 565 -44.20 -36.43 3.64
N ARG A 566 -44.42 -36.51 4.97
CA ARG A 566 -45.02 -35.39 5.70
C ARG A 566 -44.07 -34.59 6.54
N SER A 567 -43.04 -35.19 7.13
CA SER A 567 -42.16 -34.45 8.02
C SER A 567 -40.80 -35.09 8.22
N ALA A 568 -39.76 -34.28 8.40
CA ALA A 568 -38.44 -34.71 8.87
C ALA A 568 -38.07 -33.95 10.15
N ALA A 569 -37.86 -34.67 11.25
CA ALA A 569 -37.46 -34.09 12.52
C ALA A 569 -35.95 -34.26 12.72
N PHE A 570 -35.21 -33.16 12.58
CA PHE A 570 -33.75 -33.15 12.77
C PHE A 570 -33.40 -33.10 14.26
N ASN A 571 -32.53 -34.01 14.68
CA ASN A 571 -31.95 -34.08 16.01
C ASN A 571 -30.42 -33.98 15.90
N TYR A 572 -29.75 -33.56 16.97
CA TYR A 572 -28.29 -33.65 17.02
C TYR A 572 -27.85 -35.10 16.87
N ALA A 573 -26.84 -35.33 16.02
CA ALA A 573 -26.16 -36.61 15.96
C ALA A 573 -25.35 -36.84 17.25
N PRO A 574 -25.06 -38.10 17.62
CA PRO A 574 -24.14 -38.42 18.70
C PRO A 574 -22.81 -37.67 18.55
N ALA A 575 -22.22 -37.26 19.69
CA ALA A 575 -20.92 -36.60 19.70
C ALA A 575 -19.85 -37.51 19.06
N CYS A 576 -18.99 -36.90 18.26
CA CYS A 576 -17.92 -37.57 17.54
C CYS A 576 -16.60 -36.94 17.99
N ASP A 577 -15.85 -37.61 18.87
CA ASP A 577 -14.66 -37.05 19.53
C ASP A 577 -13.63 -36.48 18.54
N ALA A 578 -13.53 -37.10 17.36
CA ALA A 578 -12.62 -36.67 16.30
C ALA A 578 -13.08 -35.40 15.54
N LEU A 579 -14.24 -34.82 15.86
CA LEU A 579 -14.72 -33.52 15.35
C LEU A 579 -14.63 -32.40 16.39
N GLU A 580 -14.22 -32.69 17.62
CA GLU A 580 -14.21 -31.70 18.70
C GLU A 580 -13.22 -30.58 18.40
N GLY A 581 -13.73 -29.34 18.33
CA GLY A 581 -12.93 -28.15 18.03
C GLY A 581 -12.65 -27.91 16.54
N GLU A 582 -13.12 -28.77 15.64
CA GLU A 582 -12.92 -28.64 14.19
C GLU A 582 -14.20 -28.14 13.49
N ALA A 583 -14.03 -27.34 12.42
CA ALA A 583 -15.16 -26.85 11.63
C ALA A 583 -15.56 -27.89 10.58
N LEU A 584 -16.85 -28.21 10.50
CA LEU A 584 -17.37 -29.17 9.53
C LEU A 584 -17.57 -28.47 8.19
N GLN A 585 -17.08 -29.08 7.11
CA GLN A 585 -17.17 -28.54 5.76
C GLN A 585 -18.21 -29.27 4.92
N ASP A 586 -18.26 -30.60 5.03
CA ASP A 586 -19.21 -31.43 4.32
C ASP A 586 -19.55 -32.73 5.04
N VAL A 587 -20.64 -33.38 4.64
CA VAL A 587 -21.12 -34.64 5.18
C VAL A 587 -21.61 -35.56 4.07
N ALA A 588 -21.23 -36.83 4.12
CA ALA A 588 -21.79 -37.88 3.28
C ALA A 588 -22.35 -39.01 4.17
N VAL A 589 -23.51 -39.56 3.83
CA VAL A 589 -24.08 -40.69 4.59
C VAL A 589 -23.49 -42.01 4.08
N ALA A 590 -23.06 -42.87 5.00
CA ALA A 590 -22.43 -44.16 4.71
C ALA A 590 -23.00 -45.27 5.62
N CYS A 591 -22.43 -46.46 5.55
CA CYS A 591 -22.83 -47.64 6.33
C CYS A 591 -24.33 -47.96 6.22
N ARG A 592 -24.92 -47.84 5.02
CA ARG A 592 -26.36 -48.02 4.80
C ARG A 592 -27.23 -47.15 5.73
N GLY A 593 -26.86 -45.88 5.88
CA GLY A 593 -27.63 -44.91 6.68
C GLY A 593 -27.33 -44.92 8.17
N LYS A 594 -26.36 -45.70 8.65
CA LYS A 594 -26.05 -45.79 10.09
C LYS A 594 -24.93 -44.87 10.54
N CYS A 595 -24.12 -44.37 9.62
CA CYS A 595 -22.96 -43.56 9.89
C CYS A 595 -22.85 -42.40 8.88
N ALA A 596 -22.13 -41.35 9.25
CA ALA A 596 -21.84 -40.19 8.42
C ALA A 596 -20.33 -40.02 8.31
N LEU A 597 -19.83 -39.90 7.09
CA LEU A 597 -18.46 -39.50 6.82
C LEU A 597 -18.41 -37.98 6.74
N VAL A 598 -17.73 -37.35 7.68
CA VAL A 598 -17.69 -35.90 7.83
C VAL A 598 -16.32 -35.37 7.37
N LEU A 599 -16.35 -34.43 6.44
CA LEU A 599 -15.19 -33.70 5.95
C LEU A 599 -14.93 -32.48 6.85
N HIS A 600 -13.71 -32.37 7.34
CA HIS A 600 -13.31 -31.30 8.25
C HIS A 600 -11.83 -30.94 8.07
N ARG A 601 -11.37 -29.97 8.89
CA ARG A 601 -9.99 -29.47 8.88
C ARG A 601 -9.53 -29.11 7.47
N GLN A 602 -10.21 -28.15 6.85
CA GLN A 602 -9.78 -27.60 5.56
C GLN A 602 -9.67 -28.64 4.44
N GLY A 603 -10.57 -29.62 4.44
CA GLY A 603 -10.65 -30.63 3.39
C GLY A 603 -9.59 -31.72 3.49
N GLN A 604 -8.88 -31.79 4.62
CA GLN A 604 -7.72 -32.68 4.78
C GLN A 604 -8.07 -33.98 5.51
N ARG A 605 -9.20 -34.04 6.24
CA ARG A 605 -9.54 -35.20 7.08
C ARG A 605 -10.99 -35.60 6.91
N LEU A 606 -11.21 -36.92 6.93
CA LEU A 606 -12.52 -37.55 6.92
C LEU A 606 -12.70 -38.36 8.20
N THR A 607 -13.80 -38.17 8.90
CA THR A 607 -14.10 -38.92 10.12
C THR A 607 -15.43 -39.63 9.98
N ASN A 608 -15.45 -40.91 10.33
CA ASN A 608 -16.68 -41.69 10.35
C ASN A 608 -17.37 -41.53 11.71
N CYS A 609 -18.52 -40.86 11.72
CA CYS A 609 -19.31 -40.59 12.92
C CYS A 609 -20.60 -41.42 12.91
N ALA A 610 -20.95 -42.05 14.04
CA ALA A 610 -22.18 -42.80 14.16
C ALA A 610 -23.39 -41.86 14.16
N LEU A 611 -24.39 -42.14 13.33
CA LEU A 611 -25.68 -41.44 13.35
C LEU A 611 -26.58 -42.03 14.44
N THR A 612 -26.59 -43.36 14.57
CA THR A 612 -27.42 -44.06 15.57
C THR A 612 -26.63 -44.44 16.83
N GLN A 613 -27.29 -44.41 18.00
CA GLN A 613 -26.71 -44.46 19.36
C GLN A 613 -25.96 -45.75 19.79
N LYS A 614 -25.56 -46.65 18.88
CA LYS A 614 -24.72 -47.81 19.24
C LYS A 614 -23.28 -47.60 18.76
N PRO A 615 -22.45 -46.81 19.48
CA PRO A 615 -21.03 -46.70 19.19
C PRO A 615 -20.37 -48.04 19.54
N THR A 616 -20.33 -48.95 18.56
CA THR A 616 -19.67 -50.27 18.72
C THR A 616 -18.35 -50.30 17.97
N GLU A 617 -18.12 -49.35 17.06
CA GLU A 617 -16.88 -49.21 16.30
C GLU A 617 -16.21 -47.88 16.62
N GLN A 618 -14.89 -47.95 16.80
CA GLN A 618 -14.05 -46.79 17.08
C GLN A 618 -14.08 -45.82 15.90
N THR A 619 -14.28 -44.55 16.20
CA THR A 619 -14.16 -43.40 15.30
C THR A 619 -12.74 -43.32 14.75
N ALA A 620 -12.53 -43.81 13.53
CA ALA A 620 -11.26 -43.65 12.82
C ALA A 620 -11.30 -42.37 11.97
N ALA A 621 -10.40 -41.44 12.27
CA ALA A 621 -10.11 -40.32 11.38
C ALA A 621 -9.12 -40.78 10.30
N MET A 622 -9.51 -40.63 9.04
CA MET A 622 -8.73 -40.94 7.85
C MET A 622 -8.16 -39.65 7.25
N SER A 623 -6.93 -39.72 6.74
CA SER A 623 -6.33 -38.59 6.02
C SER A 623 -6.74 -38.63 4.56
N LEU A 624 -7.06 -37.46 4.00
CA LEU A 624 -7.04 -37.25 2.56
C LEU A 624 -5.60 -36.94 2.17
N SER A 625 -5.08 -37.59 1.12
CA SER A 625 -3.78 -37.23 0.57
C SER A 625 -3.83 -35.79 0.05
N ASP A 626 -2.86 -34.97 0.41
CA ASP A 626 -2.75 -33.55 0.02
C ASP A 626 -1.91 -33.35 -1.24
N ALA A 627 -1.07 -34.32 -1.60
CA ALA A 627 -0.10 -34.24 -2.70
C ALA A 627 -0.69 -33.99 -4.10
N TRP A 628 -2.02 -34.10 -4.28
CA TRP A 628 -2.70 -33.84 -5.55
C TRP A 628 -3.47 -32.52 -5.58
N LEU A 629 -3.59 -31.86 -4.43
CA LEU A 629 -4.16 -30.52 -4.30
C LEU A 629 -3.12 -29.50 -4.80
N GLY A 630 -3.56 -28.47 -5.50
CA GLY A 630 -2.69 -27.39 -5.97
C GLY A 630 -2.01 -26.70 -4.81
N GLU A 631 -0.67 -26.60 -4.88
CA GLU A 631 0.12 -25.75 -4.00
C GLU A 631 -0.24 -24.29 -4.31
N GLY A 632 -1.01 -23.68 -3.42
CA GLY A 632 -1.33 -22.25 -3.55
C GLY A 632 -0.06 -21.42 -3.42
N ASP A 633 0.09 -20.40 -4.26
CA ASP A 633 1.18 -19.43 -4.12
C ASP A 633 0.78 -18.36 -3.09
N ALA A 634 1.25 -18.53 -1.86
CA ALA A 634 1.03 -17.58 -0.77
C ALA A 634 1.58 -16.17 -1.10
N ALA A 635 2.59 -16.05 -1.96
CA ALA A 635 3.11 -14.76 -2.41
C ALA A 635 2.17 -14.08 -3.42
N ALA A 636 1.44 -14.87 -4.23
CA ALA A 636 0.40 -14.38 -5.13
C ALA A 636 -0.98 -14.22 -4.45
N GLY A 637 -1.11 -14.65 -3.19
CA GLY A 637 -2.38 -14.66 -2.46
C GLY A 637 -3.33 -15.78 -2.89
N GLU A 638 -2.82 -16.80 -3.60
CA GLU A 638 -3.59 -17.98 -3.96
C GLU A 638 -3.62 -18.93 -2.76
N ALA A 639 -4.82 -19.16 -2.22
CA ALA A 639 -5.00 -20.12 -1.14
C ALA A 639 -4.70 -21.54 -1.65
N GLN A 640 -4.15 -22.37 -0.76
CA GLN A 640 -3.98 -23.80 -1.05
C GLN A 640 -5.34 -24.39 -1.45
N GLU A 641 -5.33 -25.23 -2.47
CA GLU A 641 -6.54 -25.92 -2.89
C GLU A 641 -6.99 -26.91 -1.80
N GLU A 642 -8.29 -26.93 -1.50
CA GLU A 642 -8.88 -27.78 -0.46
C GLU A 642 -10.01 -28.61 -1.07
N VAL A 643 -10.31 -29.77 -0.47
CA VAL A 643 -11.56 -30.50 -0.78
C VAL A 643 -12.72 -29.75 -0.16
N SER A 644 -13.73 -29.42 -0.96
CA SER A 644 -14.87 -28.57 -0.57
C SER A 644 -16.17 -29.36 -0.37
N SER A 645 -16.35 -30.46 -1.13
CA SER A 645 -17.49 -31.37 -1.00
C SER A 645 -17.12 -32.81 -1.39
N LEU A 646 -17.84 -33.80 -0.86
CA LEU A 646 -17.59 -35.23 -1.04
C LEU A 646 -18.89 -36.03 -1.22
N ALA A 647 -18.95 -36.85 -2.27
CA ALA A 647 -20.03 -37.79 -2.53
C ALA A 647 -19.52 -39.25 -2.46
N LEU A 648 -20.24 -40.14 -1.77
CA LEU A 648 -19.86 -41.55 -1.64
C LEU A 648 -20.68 -42.46 -2.56
N LEU A 649 -20.00 -43.44 -3.18
CA LEU A 649 -20.63 -44.51 -3.95
C LEU A 649 -20.27 -45.87 -3.35
N GLU A 650 -21.25 -46.55 -2.74
CA GLU A 650 -21.03 -47.81 -2.01
C GLU A 650 -20.59 -48.97 -2.92
N ASN A 651 -20.92 -48.95 -4.22
CA ASN A 651 -20.68 -50.08 -5.14
C ASN A 651 -19.90 -49.66 -6.39
N CYS A 652 -18.60 -49.46 -6.22
CA CYS A 652 -17.74 -48.92 -7.27
C CYS A 652 -17.07 -50.03 -8.11
N GLY A 653 -17.84 -50.64 -9.02
CA GLY A 653 -17.32 -51.61 -10.00
C GLY A 653 -17.17 -53.05 -9.49
N LYS A 654 -17.54 -54.04 -10.32
CA LYS A 654 -17.79 -55.44 -9.93
C LYS A 654 -16.57 -56.38 -9.94
N ALA A 655 -15.35 -55.89 -10.10
CA ALA A 655 -14.24 -56.76 -10.52
C ALA A 655 -13.36 -57.35 -9.41
N SER A 656 -13.15 -56.69 -8.26
CA SER A 656 -12.34 -57.30 -7.17
C SER A 656 -12.39 -56.50 -5.86
N GLY A 657 -13.14 -56.99 -4.87
CA GLY A 657 -13.01 -56.57 -3.46
C GLY A 657 -13.76 -55.28 -3.06
N GLU A 658 -14.13 -55.21 -1.79
CA GLU A 658 -14.86 -54.12 -1.10
C GLU A 658 -14.09 -52.79 -1.10
N GLN A 659 -14.00 -52.11 -2.24
CA GLN A 659 -13.44 -50.76 -2.31
C GLN A 659 -14.56 -49.73 -2.40
N ASN A 660 -14.68 -48.91 -1.35
CA ASN A 660 -15.51 -47.71 -1.38
C ASN A 660 -14.85 -46.68 -2.31
N CYS A 661 -15.66 -46.06 -3.17
CA CYS A 661 -15.25 -44.88 -3.93
C CYS A 661 -15.90 -43.64 -3.35
N ALA A 662 -15.16 -42.54 -3.44
CA ALA A 662 -15.66 -41.22 -3.18
C ALA A 662 -15.39 -40.34 -4.40
N TYR A 663 -16.20 -39.31 -4.58
CA TYR A 663 -15.96 -38.23 -5.52
C TYR A 663 -15.78 -36.98 -4.68
N ALA A 664 -14.71 -36.24 -4.95
CA ALA A 664 -14.37 -35.02 -4.26
C ALA A 664 -14.44 -33.85 -5.23
N GLU A 665 -15.12 -32.78 -4.82
CA GLU A 665 -15.00 -31.46 -5.44
C GLU A 665 -13.95 -30.67 -4.67
N THR A 666 -13.12 -29.93 -5.38
CA THR A 666 -12.13 -29.04 -4.75
C THR A 666 -12.53 -27.57 -4.84
N THR A 667 -11.86 -26.71 -4.08
CA THR A 667 -12.03 -25.25 -4.15
C THR A 667 -11.64 -24.64 -5.50
N SER A 668 -10.93 -25.39 -6.37
CA SER A 668 -10.65 -24.96 -7.75
C SER A 668 -11.71 -25.45 -8.75
N GLY A 669 -12.73 -26.19 -8.29
CA GLY A 669 -13.78 -26.76 -9.15
C GLY A 669 -13.37 -28.06 -9.85
N ARG A 670 -12.26 -28.69 -9.45
CA ARG A 670 -11.90 -30.01 -9.97
C ARG A 670 -12.79 -31.08 -9.35
N LEU A 671 -13.22 -32.03 -10.18
CA LEU A 671 -13.92 -33.23 -9.73
C LEU A 671 -12.99 -34.43 -9.82
N VAL A 672 -12.73 -35.06 -8.68
CA VAL A 672 -11.75 -36.15 -8.55
C VAL A 672 -12.41 -37.38 -7.96
N GLU A 673 -12.23 -38.53 -8.62
CA GLU A 673 -12.57 -39.84 -8.09
C GLU A 673 -11.45 -40.32 -7.15
N MET A 674 -11.82 -40.65 -5.92
CA MET A 674 -10.95 -41.13 -4.87
C MET A 674 -11.31 -42.57 -4.50
N LYS A 675 -10.29 -43.35 -4.14
CA LYS A 675 -10.46 -44.72 -3.64
C LYS A 675 -9.80 -44.87 -2.28
N SER A 676 -10.46 -45.58 -1.40
CA SER A 676 -9.87 -45.99 -0.13
C SER A 676 -8.81 -47.07 -0.39
N GLY A 677 -7.57 -46.81 0.01
CA GLY A 677 -6.45 -47.75 -0.09
C GLY A 677 -5.68 -47.84 1.22
N LEU A 678 -4.87 -48.89 1.38
CA LEU A 678 -3.89 -48.94 2.47
C LEU A 678 -2.74 -48.00 2.11
N GLY A 679 -2.62 -46.88 2.84
CA GLY A 679 -1.49 -45.98 2.70
C GLY A 679 -0.18 -46.63 3.19
N GLY A 680 0.95 -45.99 2.94
CA GLY A 680 2.27 -46.50 3.37
C GLY A 680 2.42 -46.68 4.89
N SER A 681 1.51 -46.09 5.68
CA SER A 681 1.43 -46.22 7.13
C SER A 681 0.62 -47.43 7.62
N GLY A 682 0.02 -48.21 6.70
CA GLY A 682 -0.91 -49.30 7.03
C GLY A 682 -2.28 -48.82 7.51
N ARG A 683 -2.54 -47.50 7.54
CA ARG A 683 -3.86 -46.92 7.79
C ARG A 683 -4.62 -46.73 6.46
N PRO A 684 -5.96 -46.79 6.48
CA PRO A 684 -6.76 -46.47 5.31
C PRO A 684 -6.63 -44.98 4.99
N ASP A 685 -6.09 -44.68 3.80
CA ASP A 685 -5.96 -43.34 3.24
C ASP A 685 -6.79 -43.25 1.95
N TRP A 686 -7.36 -42.07 1.70
CA TRP A 686 -8.09 -41.79 0.47
C TRP A 686 -7.13 -41.22 -0.58
N LEU A 687 -6.97 -41.96 -1.69
CA LEU A 687 -6.03 -41.62 -2.75
C LEU A 687 -6.80 -41.23 -4.03
N PRO A 688 -6.39 -40.16 -4.73
CA PRO A 688 -6.98 -39.79 -6.01
C PRO A 688 -6.66 -40.88 -7.05
N THR A 689 -7.67 -41.35 -7.77
CA THR A 689 -7.50 -42.36 -8.82
C THR A 689 -7.66 -41.77 -10.21
N ARG A 690 -8.60 -40.82 -10.38
CA ARG A 690 -8.92 -40.23 -11.69
C ARG A 690 -9.51 -38.84 -11.52
N VAL A 691 -9.15 -37.91 -12.41
CA VAL A 691 -9.81 -36.60 -12.52
C VAL A 691 -10.93 -36.70 -13.55
N LEU A 692 -12.17 -36.41 -13.14
CA LEU A 692 -13.36 -36.40 -13.99
C LEU A 692 -13.53 -35.07 -14.72
N MET A 693 -13.20 -33.97 -14.04
CA MET A 693 -13.24 -32.61 -14.59
C MET A 693 -12.04 -31.82 -14.07
N ALA A 694 -11.24 -31.30 -14.99
CA ALA A 694 -10.03 -30.53 -14.70
C ALA A 694 -10.15 -29.05 -15.09
N ASP A 695 -11.35 -28.59 -15.47
CA ASP A 695 -11.54 -27.25 -16.03
C ASP A 695 -11.30 -26.19 -14.95
N THR A 696 -10.18 -25.47 -15.13
CA THR A 696 -9.58 -24.51 -14.19
C THR A 696 -9.97 -23.07 -14.51
N HIS A 697 -10.80 -22.85 -15.54
CA HIS A 697 -11.10 -21.50 -16.03
C HIS A 697 -12.24 -20.77 -15.31
N SER A 698 -12.89 -21.35 -14.28
CA SER A 698 -13.83 -20.63 -13.43
C SER A 698 -13.12 -20.01 -12.22
N THR A 699 -12.78 -18.73 -12.32
CA THR A 699 -11.86 -18.01 -11.43
C THR A 699 -12.44 -17.66 -10.06
N LEU A 700 -12.77 -18.66 -9.23
CA LEU A 700 -13.17 -18.61 -7.79
C LEU A 700 -14.60 -19.09 -7.54
N ARG A 701 -14.87 -20.35 -7.89
CA ARG A 701 -16.05 -21.05 -7.37
C ARG A 701 -15.76 -21.60 -5.97
N ARG A 702 -16.56 -21.17 -5.00
CA ARG A 702 -16.52 -21.61 -3.62
C ARG A 702 -17.35 -22.89 -3.49
N GLY A 703 -16.78 -24.02 -3.92
CA GLY A 703 -17.21 -25.40 -3.68
C GLY A 703 -18.71 -25.66 -3.52
N GLY A 704 -19.30 -26.28 -4.55
CA GLY A 704 -20.69 -26.72 -4.60
C GLY A 704 -21.03 -27.80 -3.56
N ASP A 705 -22.27 -28.26 -3.57
CA ASP A 705 -22.65 -29.48 -2.85
C ASP A 705 -22.69 -30.64 -3.84
N LEU A 706 -22.05 -31.76 -3.50
CA LEU A 706 -21.83 -32.89 -4.41
C LEU A 706 -22.57 -34.12 -3.90
N HIS A 707 -23.40 -34.75 -4.73
CA HIS A 707 -24.11 -35.96 -4.34
C HIS A 707 -24.39 -36.90 -5.50
N ILE A 708 -24.45 -38.21 -5.23
CA ILE A 708 -24.78 -39.21 -6.26
C ILE A 708 -26.29 -39.22 -6.55
N LEU A 709 -26.65 -39.01 -7.81
CA LEU A 709 -28.03 -39.10 -8.29
C LEU A 709 -28.26 -40.51 -8.87
N GLY A 710 -29.02 -41.32 -8.14
CA GLY A 710 -29.17 -42.76 -8.43
C GLY A 710 -27.87 -43.52 -8.14
N ASP A 711 -27.43 -44.36 -9.09
CA ASP A 711 -26.18 -45.15 -8.98
C ASP A 711 -25.19 -44.85 -10.13
N ARG A 712 -25.45 -43.80 -10.92
CA ARG A 712 -24.71 -43.53 -12.16
C ARG A 712 -24.29 -42.08 -12.34
N TYR A 713 -25.10 -41.15 -11.84
CA TYR A 713 -24.91 -39.74 -12.13
C TYR A 713 -24.36 -39.03 -10.89
N LEU A 714 -23.49 -38.06 -11.12
CA LEU A 714 -22.95 -37.19 -10.09
C LEU A 714 -23.62 -35.82 -10.25
N GLY A 715 -24.41 -35.42 -9.27
CA GLY A 715 -24.98 -34.08 -9.20
C GLY A 715 -24.01 -33.14 -8.50
N MET A 716 -23.91 -31.91 -8.98
CA MET A 716 -23.19 -30.81 -8.36
C MET A 716 -24.10 -29.57 -8.31
N LEU A 717 -24.44 -29.12 -7.12
CA LEU A 717 -25.18 -27.89 -6.90
C LEU A 717 -24.20 -26.71 -7.05
N GLY A 718 -24.49 -25.77 -7.94
CA GLY A 718 -23.65 -24.58 -8.08
C GLY A 718 -23.64 -23.75 -6.79
N ASP A 719 -22.54 -23.04 -6.53
CA ASP A 719 -22.35 -22.23 -5.32
C ASP A 719 -23.42 -21.12 -5.11
N ASP A 720 -24.00 -20.68 -6.23
CA ASP A 720 -25.10 -19.71 -6.26
C ASP A 720 -26.44 -20.34 -5.88
N GLY A 721 -26.50 -21.68 -5.83
CA GLY A 721 -27.69 -22.48 -5.66
C GLY A 721 -28.65 -22.41 -6.84
N THR A 722 -28.30 -21.77 -7.96
CA THR A 722 -29.28 -21.49 -9.02
C THR A 722 -29.41 -22.63 -10.02
N GLN A 723 -28.43 -23.53 -10.07
CA GLN A 723 -28.37 -24.58 -11.07
C GLN A 723 -27.79 -25.87 -10.50
N LEU A 724 -28.37 -26.99 -10.93
CA LEU A 724 -27.86 -28.34 -10.71
C LEU A 724 -27.14 -28.82 -11.97
N GLN A 725 -25.86 -29.13 -11.87
CA GLN A 725 -25.08 -29.72 -12.95
C GLN A 725 -25.03 -31.23 -12.74
N VAL A 726 -25.25 -32.02 -13.78
CA VAL A 726 -25.22 -33.49 -13.66
C VAL A 726 -24.19 -34.08 -14.62
N PHE A 727 -23.32 -34.93 -14.08
CA PHE A 727 -22.24 -35.59 -14.80
C PHE A 727 -22.47 -37.10 -14.85
N ASP A 728 -22.12 -37.75 -15.97
CA ASP A 728 -22.17 -39.21 -16.10
C ASP A 728 -20.84 -39.83 -15.66
N ILE A 729 -20.84 -40.49 -14.50
CA ILE A 729 -19.65 -41.11 -13.90
C ILE A 729 -19.05 -42.20 -14.81
N GLN A 730 -19.93 -42.93 -15.52
CA GLN A 730 -19.50 -44.01 -16.42
C GLN A 730 -18.88 -43.48 -17.70
N ASN A 731 -19.29 -42.30 -18.15
CA ASN A 731 -18.79 -41.66 -19.36
C ASN A 731 -17.73 -40.60 -19.03
N SER A 732 -16.78 -40.95 -18.18
CA SER A 732 -15.64 -40.12 -17.76
C SER A 732 -16.03 -38.73 -17.25
N GLY A 733 -17.15 -38.61 -16.54
CA GLY A 733 -17.60 -37.33 -16.00
C GLY A 733 -18.15 -36.36 -17.04
N LYS A 734 -18.62 -36.84 -18.21
CA LYS A 734 -19.25 -35.97 -19.20
C LYS A 734 -20.45 -35.24 -18.60
N LEU A 735 -20.46 -33.91 -18.71
CA LEU A 735 -21.61 -33.08 -18.34
C LEU A 735 -22.82 -33.45 -19.23
N LEU A 736 -23.88 -33.94 -18.60
CA LEU A 736 -25.14 -34.29 -19.27
C LEU A 736 -26.01 -33.07 -19.51
N GLY A 737 -26.04 -32.15 -18.55
CA GLY A 737 -26.88 -30.97 -18.61
C GLY A 737 -26.76 -30.09 -17.37
N ARG A 738 -27.44 -28.96 -17.43
CA ARG A 738 -27.63 -28.01 -16.33
C ARG A 738 -29.13 -27.81 -16.14
N TRP A 739 -29.61 -28.01 -14.92
CA TRP A 739 -31.01 -27.86 -14.55
C TRP A 739 -31.15 -26.60 -13.71
N PRO A 740 -31.83 -25.55 -14.21
CA PRO A 740 -32.10 -24.38 -13.40
C PRO A 740 -33.02 -24.75 -12.23
N LEU A 741 -32.68 -24.26 -11.05
CA LEU A 741 -33.46 -24.39 -9.84
C LEU A 741 -34.35 -23.15 -9.64
N PRO A 742 -35.44 -23.25 -8.87
CA PRO A 742 -36.32 -22.12 -8.63
C PRO A 742 -35.57 -20.93 -7.99
N ALA A 743 -35.55 -19.79 -8.67
CA ALA A 743 -34.81 -18.59 -8.27
C ALA A 743 -35.34 -17.90 -7.00
N GLN A 744 -36.53 -18.29 -6.50
CA GLN A 744 -37.10 -17.68 -5.30
C GLN A 744 -36.40 -18.10 -4.00
N LYS A 745 -35.52 -19.12 -4.06
CA LYS A 745 -34.86 -19.70 -2.89
C LYS A 745 -33.36 -19.81 -3.16
N ARG A 746 -32.57 -19.62 -2.11
CA ARG A 746 -31.14 -19.91 -2.13
C ARG A 746 -30.93 -21.32 -1.63
N TRP A 747 -30.50 -22.20 -2.53
CA TRP A 747 -30.26 -23.60 -2.24
C TRP A 747 -28.83 -23.77 -1.73
N THR A 748 -28.66 -24.32 -0.53
CA THR A 748 -27.34 -24.46 0.11
C THR A 748 -26.82 -25.88 0.10
N GLY A 749 -27.71 -26.87 0.09
CA GLY A 749 -27.33 -28.26 0.01
C GLY A 749 -28.33 -29.12 -0.76
N MET A 750 -27.90 -30.30 -1.18
CA MET A 750 -28.69 -31.25 -1.93
C MET A 750 -28.31 -32.69 -1.61
N CYS A 751 -29.28 -33.59 -1.69
CA CYS A 751 -29.00 -35.00 -1.69
C CYS A 751 -30.06 -35.76 -2.50
N SER A 752 -29.78 -37.00 -2.90
CA SER A 752 -30.72 -37.83 -3.65
C SER A 752 -30.85 -39.20 -3.00
N ALA A 753 -32.09 -39.60 -2.76
CA ALA A 753 -32.43 -40.92 -2.25
C ALA A 753 -33.85 -41.31 -2.65
N GLY A 754 -34.10 -42.61 -2.86
CA GLY A 754 -35.44 -43.13 -3.15
C GLY A 754 -36.09 -42.54 -4.42
N GLY A 755 -35.29 -42.22 -5.45
CA GLY A 755 -35.78 -41.64 -6.70
C GLY A 755 -36.26 -40.18 -6.58
N SER A 756 -35.93 -39.49 -5.49
CA SER A 756 -36.20 -38.07 -5.29
C SER A 756 -34.91 -37.31 -5.01
N LEU A 757 -34.85 -36.06 -5.47
CA LEU A 757 -33.84 -35.08 -5.13
C LEU A 757 -34.37 -34.22 -3.98
N TYR A 758 -33.61 -34.09 -2.91
CA TYR A 758 -33.91 -33.24 -1.78
C TYR A 758 -33.00 -32.03 -1.81
N LEU A 759 -33.55 -30.82 -1.71
CA LEU A 759 -32.79 -29.58 -1.67
C LEU A 759 -33.07 -28.84 -0.36
N LEU A 760 -32.01 -28.32 0.24
CA LEU A 760 -32.04 -27.52 1.45
C LEU A 760 -31.99 -26.04 1.06
N ALA A 761 -33.04 -25.29 1.41
CA ALA A 761 -33.11 -23.85 1.20
C ALA A 761 -32.72 -23.08 2.47
N GLU A 762 -31.87 -22.08 2.31
CA GLU A 762 -31.51 -21.14 3.38
C GLU A 762 -32.62 -20.11 3.56
N GLU A 763 -33.21 -20.11 4.76
CA GLU A 763 -34.14 -19.06 5.18
C GLU A 763 -33.71 -18.46 6.53
N PRO A 764 -34.00 -17.18 6.79
CA PRO A 764 -33.56 -16.49 8.00
C PRO A 764 -34.10 -17.10 9.31
N HIS A 765 -35.27 -17.76 9.27
CA HIS A 765 -35.98 -18.21 10.47
C HIS A 765 -35.78 -19.70 10.74
N ALA A 766 -35.86 -20.53 9.70
CA ALA A 766 -35.59 -21.96 9.79
C ALA A 766 -35.27 -22.51 8.40
N PRO A 767 -34.24 -23.36 8.25
CA PRO A 767 -33.95 -24.02 6.98
C PRO A 767 -35.14 -24.87 6.50
N GLN A 768 -35.43 -24.80 5.21
CA GLN A 768 -36.55 -25.54 4.59
C GLN A 768 -36.02 -26.66 3.71
N LEU A 769 -36.69 -27.82 3.75
CA LEU A 769 -36.35 -28.96 2.90
C LEU A 769 -37.41 -29.13 1.81
N PHE A 770 -36.98 -29.27 0.57
CA PHE A 770 -37.84 -29.49 -0.58
C PHE A 770 -37.51 -30.81 -1.25
N ARG A 771 -38.53 -31.47 -1.78
CA ARG A 771 -38.42 -32.72 -2.52
C ARG A 771 -38.84 -32.50 -3.96
N PHE A 772 -37.99 -32.94 -4.88
CA PHE A 772 -38.22 -32.91 -6.31
C PHE A 772 -38.16 -34.34 -6.85
N PRO A 773 -39.08 -34.73 -7.74
CA PRO A 773 -38.95 -36.02 -8.43
C PRO A 773 -37.71 -35.96 -9.34
N LEU A 774 -36.88 -37.01 -9.32
CA LEU A 774 -35.77 -37.11 -10.27
C LEU A 774 -36.37 -37.27 -11.70
N PRO A 775 -35.88 -36.52 -12.70
CA PRO A 775 -36.30 -36.69 -14.09
C PRO A 775 -36.16 -38.15 -14.54
N GLN A 776 -37.10 -38.64 -15.35
CA GLN A 776 -37.06 -40.03 -15.86
C GLN A 776 -35.76 -40.39 -16.59
N THR A 777 -35.08 -39.39 -17.17
CA THR A 777 -33.78 -39.55 -17.81
C THR A 777 -32.64 -39.86 -16.82
N LEU A 778 -32.78 -39.40 -15.56
CA LEU A 778 -31.84 -39.65 -14.47
C LEU A 778 -32.28 -40.84 -13.60
N GLN A 779 -33.55 -41.21 -13.65
CA GLN A 779 -34.02 -42.46 -13.06
C GLN A 779 -33.39 -43.63 -13.83
N LEU A 780 -32.46 -44.32 -13.19
CA LEU A 780 -32.03 -45.62 -13.70
C LEU A 780 -33.27 -46.49 -13.80
N VAL A 781 -33.60 -46.93 -15.02
CA VAL A 781 -34.51 -48.04 -15.21
C VAL A 781 -33.81 -49.24 -14.58
N SER A 782 -33.99 -49.40 -13.27
CA SER A 782 -34.75 -50.50 -12.70
C SER A 782 -34.94 -51.69 -13.64
N LYS A 783 -33.89 -52.24 -14.25
CA LYS A 783 -33.97 -53.54 -14.92
C LYS A 783 -34.08 -54.56 -13.80
N SER A 784 -35.21 -54.55 -13.10
CA SER A 784 -35.68 -55.69 -12.34
C SER A 784 -35.70 -56.82 -13.35
N LYS A 785 -34.69 -57.68 -13.27
CA LYS A 785 -34.58 -58.91 -14.03
C LYS A 785 -35.98 -59.56 -13.97
N PRO A 786 -36.74 -59.66 -15.08
CA PRO A 786 -38.07 -60.24 -15.01
C PRO A 786 -37.91 -61.61 -14.40
N MET A 787 -38.57 -61.82 -13.27
CA MET A 787 -38.54 -63.06 -12.52
C MET A 787 -38.95 -64.16 -13.50
N GLU A 788 -37.98 -65.02 -13.83
CA GLU A 788 -38.07 -66.12 -14.76
C GLU A 788 -39.13 -67.10 -14.25
N GLN A 789 -40.39 -66.84 -14.60
CA GLN A 789 -41.46 -67.81 -14.46
C GLN A 789 -41.26 -68.87 -15.53
N ALA A 790 -40.83 -70.05 -15.08
CA ALA A 790 -40.74 -71.27 -15.86
C ALA A 790 -42.09 -71.61 -16.50
N ALA A 791 -42.15 -71.70 -17.84
CA ALA A 791 -43.00 -72.64 -18.57
C ALA A 791 -42.76 -72.59 -20.10
N GLN A 792 -42.27 -73.73 -20.62
CA GLN A 792 -42.65 -74.40 -21.88
C GLN A 792 -42.59 -73.68 -23.25
N LYS A 793 -41.56 -74.09 -24.01
CA LYS A 793 -41.50 -74.34 -25.48
C LYS A 793 -42.86 -74.81 -26.06
N PRO A 794 -43.31 -74.44 -27.30
CA PRO A 794 -42.57 -74.76 -28.52
C PRO A 794 -42.67 -73.85 -29.78
N ALA A 795 -41.59 -73.97 -30.58
CA ALA A 795 -41.42 -74.01 -32.04
C ALA A 795 -42.36 -73.29 -33.03
N ALA A 796 -41.72 -72.50 -33.91
CA ALA A 796 -41.95 -72.23 -35.35
C ALA A 796 -41.61 -70.74 -35.60
N ALA A 797 -41.15 -70.21 -36.74
CA ALA A 797 -40.59 -70.71 -37.99
C ALA A 797 -40.12 -69.44 -38.77
N LEU A 798 -38.98 -69.51 -39.46
CA LEU A 798 -38.66 -68.86 -40.76
C LEU A 798 -39.25 -67.45 -41.10
N LYS A 799 -38.39 -66.48 -41.40
CA LYS A 799 -38.02 -66.14 -42.80
C LYS A 799 -36.93 -65.06 -42.91
N LEU A 800 -35.92 -65.42 -43.71
CA LEU A 800 -34.92 -64.60 -44.39
C LEU A 800 -35.59 -63.60 -45.35
N VAL A 801 -35.12 -62.35 -45.40
CA VAL A 801 -35.09 -61.54 -46.64
C VAL A 801 -33.79 -60.73 -46.67
N THR A 802 -32.97 -61.06 -47.66
CA THR A 802 -31.76 -60.36 -48.11
C THR A 802 -32.15 -59.37 -49.20
N VAL A 803 -31.68 -58.11 -49.15
CA VAL A 803 -31.60 -57.24 -50.34
C VAL A 803 -30.30 -56.43 -50.31
N ASN A 804 -29.66 -56.38 -51.48
CA ASN A 804 -28.30 -55.95 -51.78
C ASN A 804 -28.11 -54.43 -51.94
N LYS A 805 -26.84 -54.05 -51.72
CA LYS A 805 -26.04 -52.91 -52.20
C LYS A 805 -26.40 -52.30 -53.57
N THR A 806 -26.18 -50.99 -53.67
CA THR A 806 -25.55 -50.31 -54.81
C THR A 806 -24.52 -49.28 -54.33
N LEU A 807 -23.39 -49.23 -55.05
CA LEU A 807 -22.27 -48.28 -54.93
C LEU A 807 -22.64 -46.93 -55.55
N GLU A 808 -22.02 -45.85 -55.10
CA GLU A 808 -21.31 -44.92 -56.00
C GLU A 808 -20.21 -44.14 -55.28
N ALA A 809 -19.16 -43.83 -56.04
CA ALA A 809 -17.85 -43.35 -55.60
C ALA A 809 -17.69 -41.84 -55.79
N GLY A 810 -16.78 -41.22 -55.03
CA GLY A 810 -16.34 -39.84 -55.24
C GLY A 810 -15.06 -39.51 -54.46
N ASN A 811 -13.93 -39.61 -55.16
CA ASN A 811 -12.58 -39.16 -54.78
C ASN A 811 -12.55 -37.70 -54.29
N MET A 812 -11.62 -37.30 -53.41
CA MET A 812 -10.27 -36.86 -53.80
C MET A 812 -9.46 -36.19 -52.66
N SER A 813 -8.19 -36.58 -52.60
CA SER A 813 -6.99 -35.86 -52.13
C SER A 813 -6.64 -35.77 -50.63
N SER A 814 -5.42 -36.25 -50.38
CA SER A 814 -4.68 -36.34 -49.13
C SER A 814 -3.39 -35.54 -49.29
N SER A 815 -2.89 -34.95 -48.21
CA SER A 815 -1.48 -34.58 -48.08
C SER A 815 -0.99 -35.05 -46.72
N LYS A 816 -0.15 -36.09 -46.75
CA LYS A 816 0.65 -36.62 -45.65
C LYS A 816 1.91 -35.76 -45.48
N LEU A 817 2.35 -35.57 -44.24
CA LEU A 817 3.78 -35.54 -43.92
C LEU A 817 4.06 -36.53 -42.78
N VAL A 818 5.07 -37.36 -43.03
CA VAL A 818 5.62 -38.46 -42.22
C VAL A 818 6.81 -37.93 -41.43
N VAL A 819 7.01 -38.32 -40.17
CA VAL A 819 8.34 -38.75 -39.66
C VAL A 819 8.15 -39.79 -38.54
N THR A 820 8.95 -40.84 -38.68
CA THR A 820 9.08 -42.11 -37.96
C THR A 820 9.84 -42.00 -36.63
N GLY A 821 9.56 -42.93 -35.71
CA GLY A 821 10.33 -43.13 -34.49
C GLY A 821 11.60 -43.98 -34.68
N ALA A 822 12.40 -44.09 -33.61
CA ALA A 822 13.35 -45.17 -33.40
C ALA A 822 13.56 -45.38 -31.89
N SER A 823 13.57 -46.65 -31.51
CA SER A 823 13.79 -47.22 -30.18
C SER A 823 15.18 -47.87 -30.20
N GLU A 824 15.97 -47.72 -29.14
CA GLU A 824 17.09 -48.65 -28.87
C GLU A 824 17.32 -48.86 -27.36
N HIS A 825 17.60 -50.12 -27.02
CA HIS A 825 17.92 -50.67 -25.70
C HIS A 825 19.34 -50.33 -25.24
N GLY A 826 19.55 -50.30 -23.92
CA GLY A 826 20.90 -50.37 -23.34
C GLY A 826 20.92 -50.51 -21.81
N HIS A 827 21.42 -51.65 -21.34
CA HIS A 827 21.72 -52.01 -19.94
C HIS A 827 22.72 -51.05 -19.24
N GLY A 828 22.65 -50.94 -17.91
CA GLY A 828 23.84 -50.57 -17.11
C GLY A 828 23.62 -50.09 -15.67
N LYS A 829 23.75 -51.02 -14.71
CA LYS A 829 24.33 -50.95 -13.34
C LYS A 829 24.29 -49.66 -12.47
N VAL A 830 23.91 -49.93 -11.21
CA VAL A 830 24.00 -49.19 -9.93
C VAL A 830 25.41 -48.63 -9.64
N PRO A 831 25.54 -47.51 -8.89
CA PRO A 831 25.92 -47.63 -7.46
C PRO A 831 25.17 -46.68 -6.49
N ASN A 832 25.02 -47.17 -5.26
CA ASN A 832 24.63 -46.46 -4.03
C ASN A 832 25.68 -45.41 -3.64
N ILE A 833 25.24 -44.22 -3.18
CA ILE A 833 25.96 -43.41 -2.17
C ILE A 833 24.94 -42.71 -1.26
N SER A 834 25.06 -42.96 0.04
CA SER A 834 24.38 -42.28 1.15
C SER A 834 24.92 -40.87 1.37
N TYR A 835 24.10 -39.95 1.88
CA TYR A 835 24.61 -38.85 2.70
C TYR A 835 23.79 -38.68 3.99
N ALA A 836 24.52 -38.75 5.10
CA ALA A 836 24.10 -38.38 6.43
C ALA A 836 24.37 -36.88 6.68
N SER A 837 23.75 -36.39 7.75
CA SER A 837 23.73 -35.02 8.28
C SER A 837 25.09 -34.38 8.56
N THR A 838 25.13 -33.03 8.62
CA THR A 838 25.32 -32.23 9.88
C THR A 838 25.84 -30.78 9.59
N ILE A 839 25.08 -29.78 10.08
CA ILE A 839 25.42 -28.46 10.68
C ILE A 839 26.79 -27.79 10.37
N ALA A 840 26.78 -26.55 9.83
CA ALA A 840 27.50 -25.37 10.38
C ALA A 840 27.27 -24.09 9.53
N LYS A 841 27.36 -22.93 10.20
CA LYS A 841 27.07 -21.54 9.75
C LYS A 841 28.40 -20.76 9.57
N PRO A 842 28.42 -19.44 9.27
CA PRO A 842 28.85 -18.85 7.99
C PRO A 842 30.19 -18.08 8.04
N THR A 843 30.75 -17.74 6.87
CA THR A 843 31.77 -16.68 6.75
C THR A 843 31.59 -15.83 5.49
N ASN A 844 31.75 -14.52 5.69
CA ASN A 844 31.78 -13.44 4.70
C ASN A 844 32.94 -13.60 3.70
N THR A 845 32.72 -13.19 2.45
CA THR A 845 33.80 -12.79 1.55
C THR A 845 33.35 -11.64 0.65
N THR A 846 34.00 -10.49 0.89
CA THR A 846 34.25 -9.38 -0.03
C THR A 846 34.98 -9.86 -1.28
N LEU A 847 34.67 -9.31 -2.46
CA LEU A 847 35.55 -9.40 -3.62
C LEU A 847 35.50 -8.14 -4.47
N GLU A 848 36.68 -7.57 -4.63
CA GLU A 848 37.03 -6.38 -5.39
C GLU A 848 36.90 -6.57 -6.91
N ALA A 849 36.77 -5.43 -7.57
CA ALA A 849 36.74 -5.26 -9.01
C ALA A 849 38.10 -5.55 -9.68
N ALA A 850 38.04 -6.02 -10.93
CA ALA A 850 39.15 -5.90 -11.88
C ALA A 850 38.64 -5.29 -13.18
N VAL A 851 39.22 -4.13 -13.49
CA VAL A 851 39.08 -3.34 -14.70
C VAL A 851 39.86 -4.00 -15.86
N SER A 852 39.29 -3.98 -17.07
CA SER A 852 40.08 -4.05 -18.30
C SER A 852 39.42 -3.18 -19.37
N GLY A 853 40.19 -2.21 -19.87
CA GLY A 853 39.76 -1.21 -20.84
C GLY A 853 40.00 -1.63 -22.30
N GLY A 854 39.35 -0.90 -23.21
CA GLY A 854 39.57 -0.96 -24.65
C GLY A 854 39.24 0.37 -25.31
N LYS A 855 40.29 1.10 -25.70
CA LYS A 855 40.29 2.38 -26.44
C LYS A 855 40.03 2.13 -27.93
N ALA A 856 39.25 2.99 -28.61
CA ALA A 856 39.62 3.59 -29.90
C ALA A 856 38.62 4.65 -30.40
N ARG A 857 39.16 5.83 -30.75
CA ARG A 857 38.56 7.02 -31.37
C ARG A 857 38.10 6.78 -32.83
N LYS A 858 37.09 7.54 -33.30
CA LYS A 858 37.27 8.65 -34.28
C LYS A 858 35.98 9.44 -34.56
N ASP A 859 36.21 10.72 -34.86
CA ASP A 859 35.31 11.85 -35.07
C ASP A 859 34.30 11.72 -36.23
N LEU A 860 33.14 12.40 -36.12
CA LEU A 860 32.65 13.32 -37.17
C LEU A 860 31.55 14.28 -36.68
N ARG A 861 31.44 15.41 -37.39
CA ARG A 861 30.80 16.70 -37.08
C ARG A 861 29.26 16.76 -37.10
N ALA A 862 28.75 17.59 -36.18
CA ALA A 862 27.71 18.64 -36.30
C ALA A 862 26.50 18.52 -37.26
N ARG A 863 25.28 18.56 -36.71
CA ARG A 863 24.24 19.58 -37.03
C ARG A 863 23.02 19.51 -36.08
N LYS A 864 22.42 20.69 -35.86
CA LYS A 864 21.26 21.01 -35.01
C LYS A 864 19.92 20.46 -35.54
N HIS A 865 18.97 20.35 -34.59
CA HIS A 865 17.48 20.37 -34.66
C HIS A 865 16.68 19.07 -34.50
N SER A 866 15.62 19.20 -33.67
CA SER A 866 14.49 18.30 -33.36
C SER A 866 14.79 17.18 -32.36
N LEU A 867 14.46 17.28 -31.06
CA LEU A 867 13.12 17.35 -30.42
C LEU A 867 12.19 16.21 -30.86
N SER A 868 11.78 15.42 -29.85
CA SER A 868 10.86 14.26 -29.89
C SER A 868 11.44 12.94 -30.41
N GLN A 869 12.00 12.13 -29.50
CA GLN A 869 11.69 10.69 -29.29
C GLN A 869 12.80 10.05 -28.44
N GLY A 870 12.45 9.59 -27.23
CA GLY A 870 13.41 8.92 -26.37
C GLY A 870 12.95 8.72 -24.94
N ILE A 871 11.71 8.28 -24.70
CA ILE A 871 11.30 7.66 -23.43
C ILE A 871 10.34 6.51 -23.76
N LEU A 872 10.90 5.35 -24.09
CA LEU A 872 10.24 4.04 -24.05
C LEU A 872 11.32 2.96 -24.20
N ALA A 873 12.16 2.84 -23.17
CA ALA A 873 13.02 1.67 -22.91
C ALA A 873 13.67 1.80 -21.53
N ALA A 874 12.90 1.53 -20.47
CA ALA A 874 13.31 1.02 -19.16
C ALA A 874 12.17 1.22 -18.16
N HIS A 875 11.19 0.32 -18.20
CA HIS A 875 10.51 -0.21 -17.02
C HIS A 875 9.89 -1.56 -17.36
#